data_AF-A0A0M0JLV1-F1
#
_entry.id   AF-A0A0M0JLV1-F1
#
_cell.length_a   1.000
_cell.length_b   1.000
_cell.length_c   1.000
_cell.angle_alpha   90.00
_cell.angle_beta   90.00
_cell.angle_gamma   90.00
#
_symmetry.space_group_name_H-M   'P 1'
#
loop_
_entity.id
_entity.type
_entity.pdbx_description
1 polymer ?
#
loop_
_entity_poly.entity_id
_entity_poly.type
_entity_poly.pdbx_seq_one_letter_code
_entity_poly.pdbx_strand_id
1 'polypeptide(L)'
;MEAPRAARAAFLRAADKVYPIEAAEVGDAHGDAASTIAGDEEEDLSREQLQMIKARTMFNMTEEVPDDGGGGRKRLLFLTNSQAELISGSSASLQKMLDALEIPRPKLVINLLVSQGSTDYVTNEILGELAALGKADAGLMPRRGPFAGPDEERQAIEMLDHFMATVILPLAAQTNAFVLCSACPNTCMLSSSLTRMFSVHRSTWGREPPFTVLSTTASISKLYQNPDETSVWRGVRRASRAWRQRDRKILELVHAKFDDEVPIYHTDLDPNAMIYLVVDTIHPKRERLGDKKPFNRLMNELLRYLAETLPCLTIKTGHSDKPSLDKATQHASSLGVAMETMLSGSPLLFLDMRDRPLIEATDREMLISAAKVAYEKHCMSLLEAGVAETFDSMSISYFHDVLFGDGDIRNTETHQGAKGRKLVYLHEAIQRAEEGRGATHDGKFAPATVQQINQTALWLATRFFLDAWELLPASVKQEAAAAGVTSMMSYYADNITALSVHIRTILNGRNFHHVNLHDIDGAFRLVGELVKLDRLPNETSYQGLLLLRSAWCEFDGAMMNANKYKLRSKLIFFMHLVISVTIIIIGNLLLVFPSTQLQHALYGLATFITVLSGLDSLLNPTRRWHQLRSMACSMEATIWMYRARVGRFQQSISDNARPEIELCAAINAWREELVSAADLQTTDLERRWAPSVYKHHQFQVKKAKTVPISDDHHSPLKPEAYLQLRLQHMMTFYQKRLPVYTRIRFWTRVVELSLTASGALLAYLNQTIAVIIVIIVCSALISWSEFSDISKKIERYTRAVRSMKKLLSWWDVLTDVERAGIDNISTLIETGESIISDERQAWNSTANRLSLAAKQPGGLVDPKAPGGILGSQGGSLQGKESLTELSATSHRAPSMN
;
A
#
# COMPACT_ATOMS: atom_id res chain seq x y z
N MET A 1 -31.73 15.61 -53.95
CA MET A 1 -31.05 16.58 -53.06
C MET A 1 -31.99 17.35 -52.12
N GLU A 2 -33.32 17.34 -52.30
CA GLU A 2 -34.24 18.09 -51.39
C GLU A 2 -34.95 17.24 -50.32
N ALA A 3 -34.98 15.91 -50.45
CA ALA A 3 -35.65 15.02 -49.49
C ALA A 3 -35.00 14.95 -48.08
N PRO A 4 -33.66 14.97 -47.90
CA PRO A 4 -33.04 14.88 -46.56
C PRO A 4 -33.24 16.15 -45.72
N ARG A 5 -33.25 17.33 -46.37
CA ARG A 5 -33.45 18.62 -45.69
C ARG A 5 -34.88 18.80 -45.17
N ALA A 6 -35.87 18.25 -45.87
CA ALA A 6 -37.25 18.26 -45.44
C ALA A 6 -37.49 17.33 -44.23
N ALA A 7 -36.82 16.18 -44.17
CA ALA A 7 -36.86 15.26 -43.02
C ALA A 7 -36.19 15.87 -41.77
N ARG A 8 -35.03 16.51 -41.92
CA ARG A 8 -34.36 17.28 -40.86
C ARG A 8 -35.23 18.41 -40.31
N ALA A 9 -35.89 19.17 -41.18
CA ALA A 9 -36.82 20.23 -40.77
C ALA A 9 -38.10 19.69 -40.12
N ALA A 10 -38.62 18.54 -40.58
CA ALA A 10 -39.80 17.90 -40.00
C ALA A 10 -39.53 17.27 -38.63
N PHE A 11 -38.34 16.69 -38.42
CA PHE A 11 -37.92 16.11 -37.15
C PHE A 11 -37.58 17.18 -36.11
N LEU A 12 -36.88 18.26 -36.51
CA LEU A 12 -36.65 19.42 -35.63
C LEU A 12 -37.97 20.12 -35.24
N ARG A 13 -38.94 20.23 -36.17
CA ARG A 13 -40.30 20.72 -35.86
C ARG A 13 -41.13 19.75 -35.01
N ALA A 14 -40.87 18.45 -35.07
CA ALA A 14 -41.49 17.46 -34.20
C ALA A 14 -40.89 17.51 -32.78
N ALA A 15 -39.58 17.78 -32.65
CA ALA A 15 -38.93 18.03 -31.36
C ALA A 15 -39.50 19.28 -30.65
N ASP A 16 -39.81 20.35 -31.41
CA ASP A 16 -40.49 21.54 -30.88
C ASP A 16 -41.96 21.30 -30.47
N LYS A 17 -42.64 20.30 -31.07
CA LYS A 17 -44.05 19.99 -30.78
C LYS A 17 -44.26 19.04 -29.59
N VAL A 18 -43.23 18.29 -29.18
CA VAL A 18 -43.34 17.32 -28.07
C VAL A 18 -42.98 17.96 -26.71
N TYR A 19 -42.45 19.19 -26.69
CA TYR A 19 -42.05 19.87 -25.44
C TYR A 19 -42.39 21.37 -25.46
N PRO A 20 -43.51 21.82 -24.84
CA PRO A 20 -43.73 23.25 -24.66
C PRO A 20 -42.77 23.79 -23.59
N ILE A 21 -41.98 24.79 -23.97
CA ILE A 21 -41.25 25.65 -23.04
C ILE A 21 -42.29 26.63 -22.49
N GLU A 22 -42.61 26.55 -21.19
CA GLU A 22 -43.33 27.63 -20.52
C GLU A 22 -42.43 28.87 -20.48
N ALA A 23 -42.68 29.81 -21.38
CA ALA A 23 -42.08 31.13 -21.35
C ALA A 23 -42.82 31.98 -20.32
N ALA A 24 -42.10 32.43 -19.29
CA ALA A 24 -42.58 33.47 -18.39
C ALA A 24 -42.73 34.79 -19.17
N GLU A 25 -43.90 35.43 -19.03
CA GLU A 25 -44.24 36.71 -19.64
C GLU A 25 -43.23 37.80 -19.24
N VAL A 26 -42.61 38.44 -20.24
CA VAL A 26 -41.92 39.72 -20.08
C VAL A 26 -42.55 40.70 -21.06
N GLY A 27 -42.97 41.83 -20.52
CA GLY A 27 -43.75 42.87 -21.19
C GLY A 27 -43.04 43.55 -22.36
N ASP A 28 -43.91 44.02 -23.24
CA ASP A 28 -43.68 44.68 -24.52
C ASP A 28 -42.80 45.95 -24.42
N ALA A 29 -41.77 46.04 -25.28
CA ALA A 29 -41.12 47.29 -25.63
C ALA A 29 -40.43 47.17 -27.00
N HIS A 30 -40.99 47.85 -28.01
CA HIS A 30 -40.36 48.08 -29.31
C HIS A 30 -39.11 48.96 -29.19
N GLY A 31 -38.04 48.63 -29.93
CA GLY A 31 -36.94 49.56 -30.19
C GLY A 31 -35.64 48.94 -30.73
N ASP A 32 -35.39 49.17 -32.02
CA ASP A 32 -34.10 49.24 -32.73
C ASP A 32 -33.12 48.05 -32.75
N ALA A 33 -33.12 47.39 -33.91
CA ALA A 33 -32.11 46.43 -34.36
C ALA A 33 -30.83 47.14 -34.84
N ALA A 34 -29.86 47.36 -33.96
CA ALA A 34 -28.46 47.59 -34.32
C ALA A 34 -27.50 47.55 -33.11
N SER A 35 -27.54 46.53 -32.23
CA SER A 35 -26.45 46.31 -31.25
C SER A 35 -26.25 44.86 -30.78
N THR A 36 -26.92 43.89 -31.38
CA THR A 36 -27.11 42.56 -30.77
C THR A 36 -25.93 41.59 -30.91
N ILE A 37 -24.96 41.84 -31.78
CA ILE A 37 -23.87 40.86 -32.03
C ILE A 37 -22.77 40.92 -30.96
N ALA A 38 -22.50 42.10 -30.37
CA ALA A 38 -21.46 42.24 -29.34
C ALA A 38 -21.95 41.86 -27.92
N GLY A 39 -23.25 42.03 -27.65
CA GLY A 39 -23.84 41.68 -26.34
C GLY A 39 -24.03 40.18 -26.14
N ASP A 40 -24.34 39.43 -27.21
CA ASP A 40 -24.50 37.97 -27.14
C ASP A 40 -23.16 37.26 -26.86
N GLU A 41 -22.05 37.74 -27.43
CA GLU A 41 -20.70 37.19 -27.16
C GLU A 41 -20.23 37.47 -25.72
N GLU A 42 -20.48 38.67 -25.17
CA GLU A 42 -20.15 39.00 -23.77
C GLU A 42 -21.02 38.21 -22.77
N GLU A 43 -22.31 38.01 -23.06
CA GLU A 43 -23.20 37.20 -22.23
C GLU A 43 -22.78 35.72 -22.22
N ASP A 44 -22.46 35.14 -23.38
CA ASP A 44 -22.03 33.75 -23.48
C ASP A 44 -20.68 33.51 -22.78
N LEU A 45 -19.73 34.46 -22.89
CA LEU A 45 -18.46 34.40 -22.17
C LEU A 45 -18.68 34.44 -20.64
N SER A 46 -19.61 35.27 -20.16
CA SER A 46 -19.96 35.35 -18.73
C SER A 46 -20.62 34.07 -18.21
N ARG A 47 -21.46 33.42 -19.03
CA ARG A 47 -22.14 32.16 -18.71
C ARG A 47 -21.16 31.00 -18.66
N GLU A 48 -20.22 30.92 -19.60
CA GLU A 48 -19.15 29.92 -19.58
C GLU A 48 -18.24 30.09 -18.36
N GLN A 49 -17.85 31.33 -18.03
CA GLN A 49 -17.08 31.61 -16.81
C GLN A 49 -17.83 31.17 -15.55
N LEU A 50 -19.14 31.44 -15.46
CA LEU A 50 -19.98 30.97 -14.36
C LEU A 50 -20.02 29.43 -14.27
N GLN A 51 -20.16 28.72 -15.40
CA GLN A 51 -20.14 27.26 -15.44
C GLN A 51 -18.78 26.68 -15.00
N MET A 52 -17.68 27.34 -15.34
CA MET A 52 -16.33 26.94 -14.90
C MET A 52 -16.11 27.22 -13.40
N ILE A 53 -16.66 28.31 -12.86
CA ILE A 53 -16.66 28.58 -11.41
C ILE A 53 -17.48 27.52 -10.66
N LYS A 54 -18.65 27.14 -11.19
CA LYS A 54 -19.47 26.06 -10.62
C LYS A 54 -18.72 24.73 -10.62
N ALA A 55 -18.04 24.37 -11.71
CA ALA A 55 -17.22 23.15 -11.75
C ALA A 55 -16.06 23.20 -10.74
N ARG A 56 -15.39 24.34 -10.57
CA ARG A 56 -14.28 24.50 -9.60
C ARG A 56 -14.73 24.42 -8.13
N THR A 57 -15.97 24.80 -7.86
CA THR A 57 -16.57 24.82 -6.52
C THR A 57 -17.46 23.60 -6.25
N MET A 58 -17.77 22.81 -7.29
CA MET A 58 -18.80 21.76 -7.31
C MET A 58 -20.20 22.24 -6.87
N PHE A 59 -20.47 23.55 -6.94
CA PHE A 59 -21.73 24.13 -6.49
C PHE A 59 -22.89 23.76 -7.43
N ASN A 60 -23.87 23.01 -6.92
CA ASN A 60 -25.04 22.51 -7.65
C ASN A 60 -24.68 21.78 -8.96
N MET A 61 -23.57 21.04 -8.97
CA MET A 61 -23.12 20.26 -10.12
C MET A 61 -23.68 18.83 -10.15
N THR A 62 -24.16 18.31 -9.00
CA THR A 62 -24.75 16.99 -8.88
C THR A 62 -26.28 17.07 -8.88
N GLU A 63 -26.92 16.16 -9.59
CA GLU A 63 -28.37 16.13 -9.78
C GLU A 63 -28.95 14.78 -9.32
N GLU A 64 -30.11 14.79 -8.66
CA GLU A 64 -30.81 13.55 -8.30
C GLU A 64 -31.64 13.05 -9.49
N VAL A 65 -31.53 11.76 -9.78
CA VAL A 65 -32.26 11.09 -10.87
C VAL A 65 -33.35 10.20 -10.24
N PRO A 66 -34.60 10.21 -10.75
CA PRO A 66 -35.65 9.33 -10.24
C PRO A 66 -35.24 7.86 -10.41
N ASP A 67 -35.54 7.05 -9.41
CA ASP A 67 -35.34 5.61 -9.49
C ASP A 67 -36.69 4.89 -9.61
N ASP A 68 -37.01 4.46 -10.82
CA ASP A 68 -38.25 3.73 -11.12
C ASP A 68 -38.25 2.29 -10.55
N GLY A 69 -37.11 1.81 -10.03
CA GLY A 69 -36.89 0.44 -9.52
C GLY A 69 -36.90 0.24 -8.00
N GLY A 70 -37.22 1.26 -7.20
CA GLY A 70 -37.38 1.15 -5.73
C GLY A 70 -36.08 1.09 -4.91
N GLY A 71 -34.94 1.34 -5.52
CA GLY A 71 -33.59 1.23 -4.98
C GLY A 71 -32.84 2.56 -4.80
N GLY A 72 -33.11 3.26 -3.70
CA GLY A 72 -32.29 4.40 -3.26
C GLY A 72 -32.34 5.64 -4.17
N ARG A 73 -31.62 6.71 -3.81
CA ARG A 73 -31.50 7.92 -4.65
C ARG A 73 -30.34 7.74 -5.64
N LYS A 74 -30.60 7.90 -6.94
CA LYS A 74 -29.55 7.92 -7.97
C LYS A 74 -29.01 9.33 -8.12
N ARG A 75 -27.69 9.46 -8.34
CA ARG A 75 -27.05 10.75 -8.60
C ARG A 75 -26.43 10.80 -9.99
N LEU A 76 -26.42 11.98 -10.59
CA LEU A 76 -25.79 12.25 -11.87
C LEU A 76 -24.83 13.42 -11.73
N LEU A 77 -23.64 13.23 -12.28
CA LEU A 77 -22.68 14.29 -12.57
C LEU A 77 -22.45 14.31 -14.09
N PHE A 78 -23.01 15.32 -14.74
CA PHE A 78 -22.82 15.56 -16.17
C PHE A 78 -21.78 16.66 -16.36
N LEU A 79 -20.73 16.39 -17.14
CA LEU A 79 -19.61 17.31 -17.37
C LEU A 79 -19.41 17.58 -18.86
N THR A 80 -19.00 18.79 -19.20
CA THR A 80 -18.39 19.09 -20.50
C THR A 80 -16.92 18.68 -20.50
N ASN A 81 -16.32 18.48 -21.67
CA ASN A 81 -14.88 18.21 -21.78
C ASN A 81 -14.01 19.26 -21.07
N SER A 82 -14.36 20.54 -21.15
CA SER A 82 -13.63 21.62 -20.47
C SER A 82 -13.72 21.50 -18.94
N GLN A 83 -14.87 21.07 -18.41
CA GLN A 83 -15.06 20.85 -16.98
C GLN A 83 -14.31 19.60 -16.49
N ALA A 84 -14.34 18.51 -17.26
CA ALA A 84 -13.57 17.30 -16.95
C ALA A 84 -12.06 17.59 -16.88
N GLU A 85 -11.54 18.35 -17.86
CA GLU A 85 -10.15 18.80 -17.88
C GLU A 85 -9.81 19.65 -16.64
N LEU A 86 -10.67 20.62 -16.30
CA LEU A 86 -10.49 21.48 -15.12
C LEU A 86 -10.44 20.69 -13.81
N ILE A 87 -11.34 19.73 -13.63
CA ILE A 87 -11.42 18.90 -12.41
C ILE A 87 -10.18 18.01 -12.30
N SER A 88 -9.73 17.44 -13.43
CA SER A 88 -8.51 16.61 -13.48
C SER A 88 -7.22 17.38 -13.16
N GLY A 89 -7.27 18.72 -13.18
CA GLY A 89 -6.08 19.57 -13.00
C GLY A 89 -5.54 19.66 -11.57
N SER A 90 -6.29 19.24 -10.54
CA SER A 90 -5.78 19.24 -9.16
C SER A 90 -6.48 18.23 -8.24
N SER A 91 -5.72 17.65 -7.31
CA SER A 91 -6.23 16.74 -6.27
C SER A 91 -7.31 17.39 -5.39
N ALA A 92 -7.23 18.71 -5.15
CA ALA A 92 -8.24 19.44 -4.39
C ALA A 92 -9.59 19.52 -5.14
N SER A 93 -9.58 19.65 -6.46
CA SER A 93 -10.79 19.59 -7.28
C SER A 93 -11.39 18.18 -7.28
N LEU A 94 -10.57 17.14 -7.37
CA LEU A 94 -11.00 15.74 -7.27
C LEU A 94 -11.65 15.44 -5.92
N GLN A 95 -11.07 15.90 -4.81
CA GLN A 95 -11.67 15.73 -3.49
C GLN A 95 -13.03 16.43 -3.40
N LYS A 96 -13.15 17.68 -3.87
CA LYS A 96 -14.45 18.39 -3.90
C LYS A 96 -15.48 17.64 -4.74
N MET A 97 -15.06 17.03 -5.85
CA MET A 97 -15.94 16.22 -6.68
C MET A 97 -16.45 15.00 -5.91
N LEU A 98 -15.57 14.27 -5.24
CA LEU A 98 -15.92 13.12 -4.41
C LEU A 98 -16.85 13.50 -3.24
N ASP A 99 -16.59 14.63 -2.59
CA ASP A 99 -17.43 15.17 -1.52
C ASP A 99 -18.83 15.52 -2.03
N ALA A 100 -18.93 16.16 -3.21
CA ALA A 100 -20.20 16.53 -3.83
C ALA A 100 -21.02 15.31 -4.32
N LEU A 101 -20.36 14.20 -4.62
CA LEU A 101 -21.00 12.92 -4.92
C LEU A 101 -21.52 12.20 -3.66
N GLU A 102 -21.24 12.74 -2.47
CA GLU A 102 -21.66 12.19 -1.17
C GLU A 102 -21.26 10.73 -0.97
N ILE A 103 -20.07 10.35 -1.45
CA ILE A 103 -19.57 8.98 -1.36
C ILE A 103 -19.27 8.66 0.13
N PRO A 104 -19.91 7.62 0.72
CA PRO A 104 -19.58 7.17 2.07
C PRO A 104 -18.11 6.77 2.15
N ARG A 105 -17.42 7.08 3.26
CA ARG A 105 -15.97 6.84 3.43
C ARG A 105 -15.58 5.41 3.03
N PRO A 106 -14.99 5.19 1.85
CA PRO A 106 -14.72 3.85 1.36
C PRO A 106 -13.41 3.32 1.96
N LYS A 107 -13.33 2.01 2.22
CA LYS A 107 -12.09 1.37 2.68
C LYS A 107 -11.31 0.69 1.55
N LEU A 108 -11.90 0.56 0.37
CA LEU A 108 -11.34 -0.10 -0.81
C LEU A 108 -11.87 0.53 -2.08
N VAL A 109 -11.05 0.60 -3.11
CA VAL A 109 -11.45 0.97 -4.47
C VAL A 109 -11.36 -0.26 -5.37
N ILE A 110 -12.44 -0.58 -6.08
CA ILE A 110 -12.49 -1.66 -7.07
C ILE A 110 -12.73 -1.02 -8.43
N ASN A 111 -11.75 -1.09 -9.31
CA ASN A 111 -11.82 -0.50 -10.64
C ASN A 111 -11.99 -1.60 -11.70
N LEU A 112 -13.16 -1.69 -12.29
CA LEU A 112 -13.44 -2.60 -13.39
C LEU A 112 -13.19 -1.88 -14.72
N LEU A 113 -12.07 -2.21 -15.37
CA LEU A 113 -11.74 -1.64 -16.67
C LEU A 113 -12.71 -2.13 -17.75
N VAL A 114 -12.84 -1.33 -18.81
CA VAL A 114 -13.70 -1.70 -19.95
C VAL A 114 -13.16 -2.99 -20.60
N SER A 115 -14.00 -4.02 -20.61
CA SER A 115 -13.70 -5.38 -21.07
C SER A 115 -14.66 -5.80 -22.16
N GLN A 116 -14.22 -5.74 -23.41
CA GLN A 116 -15.08 -5.95 -24.59
C GLN A 116 -15.02 -7.41 -25.07
N GLY A 117 -15.77 -7.68 -26.14
CA GLY A 117 -15.60 -8.89 -26.95
C GLY A 117 -16.63 -9.99 -26.70
N SER A 118 -17.65 -9.80 -25.85
CA SER A 118 -18.80 -10.71 -25.84
C SER A 118 -19.56 -10.66 -27.17
N THR A 119 -20.39 -11.68 -27.43
CA THR A 119 -21.32 -11.66 -28.57
C THR A 119 -22.26 -10.47 -28.47
N ASP A 120 -22.70 -10.11 -27.26
CA ASP A 120 -23.53 -8.92 -27.02
C ASP A 120 -22.82 -7.62 -27.43
N TYR A 121 -21.51 -7.51 -27.12
CA TYR A 121 -20.68 -6.39 -27.56
C TYR A 121 -20.62 -6.33 -29.09
N VAL A 122 -20.16 -7.39 -29.76
CA VAL A 122 -20.01 -7.34 -31.23
C VAL A 122 -21.34 -7.28 -31.99
N THR A 123 -22.44 -7.69 -31.38
CA THR A 123 -23.77 -7.57 -31.99
C THR A 123 -24.28 -6.14 -31.91
N ASN A 124 -24.11 -5.48 -30.76
CA ASN A 124 -24.66 -4.14 -30.54
C ASN A 124 -23.70 -3.02 -30.94
N GLU A 125 -22.38 -3.26 -30.90
CA GLU A 125 -21.33 -2.24 -31.09
C GLU A 125 -20.59 -2.38 -32.43
N ILE A 126 -20.70 -3.53 -33.11
CA ILE A 126 -20.01 -3.82 -34.37
C ILE A 126 -21.06 -4.21 -35.44
N LEU A 127 -21.81 -3.21 -35.91
CA LEU A 127 -22.95 -3.38 -36.82
C LEU A 127 -22.62 -3.23 -38.32
N GLY A 128 -21.40 -2.78 -38.64
CA GLY A 128 -20.93 -2.60 -40.02
C GLY A 128 -20.48 -3.90 -40.70
N GLU A 129 -20.30 -3.85 -42.02
CA GLU A 129 -19.59 -4.90 -42.74
C GLU A 129 -18.16 -5.04 -42.19
N LEU A 130 -17.59 -6.24 -42.25
CA LEU A 130 -16.23 -6.51 -41.79
C LEU A 130 -15.18 -5.57 -42.44
N ALA A 131 -15.47 -5.07 -43.65
CA ALA A 131 -14.64 -4.11 -44.37
C ALA A 131 -14.62 -2.69 -43.76
N ALA A 132 -15.60 -2.34 -42.94
CA ALA A 132 -15.72 -1.03 -42.30
C ALA A 132 -15.01 -0.95 -40.92
N LEU A 133 -14.50 -2.07 -40.42
CA LEU A 133 -13.79 -2.12 -39.14
C LEU A 133 -12.42 -1.47 -39.24
N GLY A 134 -12.10 -0.66 -38.23
CA GLY A 134 -10.80 -0.01 -38.14
C GLY A 134 -9.71 -0.99 -37.73
N LYS A 135 -8.45 -0.62 -37.96
CA LYS A 135 -7.28 -1.43 -37.51
C LYS A 135 -7.24 -1.66 -35.99
N ALA A 136 -7.92 -0.83 -35.20
CA ALA A 136 -8.01 -0.99 -33.74
C ALA A 136 -8.93 -2.15 -33.32
N ASP A 137 -9.87 -2.54 -34.18
CA ASP A 137 -10.85 -3.61 -33.93
C ASP A 137 -10.39 -4.96 -34.51
N ALA A 138 -9.08 -5.10 -34.75
CA ALA A 138 -8.50 -6.25 -35.45
C ALA A 138 -8.92 -7.59 -34.82
N GLY A 139 -9.48 -8.47 -35.64
CA GLY A 139 -9.91 -9.82 -35.29
C GLY A 139 -11.37 -9.93 -34.83
N LEU A 140 -12.05 -8.82 -34.54
CA LEU A 140 -13.48 -8.84 -34.19
C LEU A 140 -14.33 -9.21 -35.40
N MET A 141 -15.34 -10.05 -35.18
CA MET A 141 -16.28 -10.47 -36.19
C MET A 141 -17.68 -9.90 -35.88
N PRO A 142 -18.31 -9.18 -36.82
CA PRO A 142 -19.68 -8.69 -36.63
C PRO A 142 -20.63 -9.81 -36.23
N ARG A 143 -21.43 -9.58 -35.18
CA ARG A 143 -22.46 -10.51 -34.67
C ARG A 143 -21.96 -11.88 -34.18
N ARG A 144 -20.65 -12.11 -34.09
CA ARG A 144 -20.07 -13.38 -33.62
C ARG A 144 -18.94 -13.11 -32.63
N GLY A 145 -19.17 -13.43 -31.36
CA GLY A 145 -18.13 -13.37 -30.33
C GLY A 145 -16.98 -14.36 -30.63
N PRO A 146 -15.81 -14.18 -30.03
CA PRO A 146 -14.62 -15.01 -30.23
C PRO A 146 -14.74 -16.34 -29.47
N PHE A 147 -15.82 -17.08 -29.69
CA PHE A 147 -16.11 -18.38 -29.08
C PHE A 147 -16.30 -19.42 -30.18
N ALA A 148 -15.90 -20.65 -29.92
CA ALA A 148 -16.15 -21.78 -30.82
C ALA A 148 -17.66 -22.05 -30.98
N GLY A 149 -18.45 -21.75 -29.95
CA GLY A 149 -19.90 -21.85 -29.97
C GLY A 149 -20.59 -21.14 -28.81
N PRO A 150 -21.94 -21.08 -28.81
CA PRO A 150 -22.72 -20.38 -27.80
C PRO A 150 -22.64 -21.00 -26.40
N ASP A 151 -22.40 -22.31 -26.29
CA ASP A 151 -22.26 -22.98 -24.99
C ASP A 151 -20.96 -22.59 -24.28
N GLU A 152 -19.86 -22.40 -25.03
CA GLU A 152 -18.59 -21.90 -24.48
C GLU A 152 -18.77 -20.48 -23.94
N GLU A 153 -19.47 -19.60 -24.66
CA GLU A 153 -19.77 -18.25 -24.19
C GLU A 153 -20.61 -18.27 -22.91
N ARG A 154 -21.65 -19.11 -22.85
CA ARG A 154 -22.49 -19.25 -21.66
C ARG A 154 -21.66 -19.68 -20.46
N GLN A 155 -20.80 -20.69 -20.62
CA GLN A 155 -19.93 -21.17 -19.55
C GLN A 155 -18.97 -20.08 -19.05
N ALA A 156 -18.34 -19.33 -19.97
CA ALA A 156 -17.45 -18.24 -19.61
C ALA A 156 -18.19 -17.14 -18.83
N ILE A 157 -19.41 -16.77 -19.25
CA ILE A 157 -20.24 -15.79 -18.56
C ILE A 157 -20.67 -16.29 -17.18
N GLU A 158 -21.05 -17.57 -17.04
CA GLU A 158 -21.40 -18.18 -15.75
C GLU A 158 -20.22 -18.16 -14.77
N MET A 159 -18.99 -18.42 -15.24
CA MET A 159 -17.78 -18.32 -14.42
C MET A 159 -17.53 -16.89 -13.94
N LEU A 160 -17.74 -15.90 -14.82
CA LEU A 160 -17.60 -14.49 -14.46
C LEU A 160 -18.67 -14.04 -13.44
N ASP A 161 -19.92 -14.45 -13.66
CA ASP A 161 -21.04 -14.19 -12.76
C ASP A 161 -20.80 -14.83 -11.39
N HIS A 162 -20.29 -16.07 -11.36
CA HIS A 162 -19.90 -16.74 -10.12
C HIS A 162 -18.79 -15.97 -9.38
N PHE A 163 -17.78 -15.47 -10.09
CA PHE A 163 -16.72 -14.65 -9.50
C PHE A 163 -17.24 -13.33 -8.93
N MET A 164 -18.15 -12.64 -9.64
CA MET A 164 -18.77 -11.41 -9.14
C MET A 164 -19.59 -11.67 -7.87
N ALA A 165 -20.37 -12.75 -7.84
CA ALA A 165 -21.23 -13.11 -6.72
C ALA A 165 -20.46 -13.60 -5.48
N THR A 166 -19.38 -14.36 -5.67
CA THR A 166 -18.65 -15.02 -4.56
C THR A 166 -17.45 -14.22 -4.05
N VAL A 167 -16.79 -13.45 -4.91
CA VAL A 167 -15.56 -12.72 -4.55
C VAL A 167 -15.82 -11.22 -4.46
N ILE A 168 -16.28 -10.60 -5.55
CA ILE A 168 -16.31 -9.13 -5.67
C ILE A 168 -17.41 -8.48 -4.83
N LEU A 169 -18.66 -8.94 -4.94
CA LEU A 169 -19.78 -8.35 -4.21
C LEU A 169 -19.65 -8.48 -2.68
N PRO A 170 -19.28 -9.65 -2.11
CA PRO A 170 -19.04 -9.78 -0.68
C PRO A 170 -17.90 -8.89 -0.20
N LEU A 171 -16.81 -8.80 -0.98
CA LEU A 171 -15.67 -7.94 -0.66
C LEU A 171 -16.06 -6.45 -0.68
N ALA A 172 -16.84 -6.03 -1.68
CA ALA A 172 -17.34 -4.67 -1.76
C ALA A 172 -18.19 -4.33 -0.53
N ALA A 173 -19.09 -5.24 -0.13
CA ALA A 173 -19.96 -5.06 1.03
C ALA A 173 -19.20 -5.02 2.37
N GLN A 174 -18.18 -5.86 2.54
CA GLN A 174 -17.37 -5.89 3.78
C GLN A 174 -16.51 -4.62 3.96
N THR A 175 -16.12 -3.99 2.85
CA THR A 175 -15.16 -2.88 2.86
C THR A 175 -15.78 -1.52 2.59
N ASN A 176 -17.11 -1.44 2.45
CA ASN A 176 -17.76 -0.22 1.97
C ASN A 176 -17.09 0.30 0.70
N ALA A 177 -16.85 -0.60 -0.27
CA ALA A 177 -15.99 -0.28 -1.40
C ALA A 177 -16.59 0.80 -2.31
N PHE A 178 -15.70 1.52 -2.97
CA PHE A 178 -16.02 2.38 -4.10
C PHE A 178 -15.71 1.64 -5.41
N VAL A 179 -16.75 1.25 -6.14
CA VAL A 179 -16.66 0.44 -7.36
C VAL A 179 -16.78 1.34 -8.58
N LEU A 180 -15.74 1.42 -9.41
CA LEU A 180 -15.78 2.11 -10.70
C LEU A 180 -16.02 1.10 -11.83
N CYS A 181 -16.96 1.40 -12.71
CA CYS A 181 -17.28 0.55 -13.86
C CYS A 181 -17.80 1.36 -15.06
N SER A 182 -17.99 0.69 -16.21
CA SER A 182 -18.65 1.28 -17.38
C SER A 182 -20.14 1.49 -17.09
N ALA A 183 -20.68 2.64 -17.47
CA ALA A 183 -22.12 2.89 -17.39
C ALA A 183 -22.94 2.20 -18.48
N CYS A 184 -22.29 1.55 -19.45
CA CYS A 184 -22.95 0.85 -20.55
C CYS A 184 -22.64 -0.66 -20.46
N PRO A 185 -23.48 -1.47 -19.78
CA PRO A 185 -23.20 -2.88 -19.53
C PRO A 185 -23.02 -3.71 -20.80
N ASN A 186 -23.78 -3.41 -21.86
CA ASN A 186 -23.67 -4.08 -23.16
C ASN A 186 -22.30 -3.92 -23.83
N THR A 187 -21.51 -2.93 -23.40
CA THR A 187 -20.15 -2.69 -23.93
C THR A 187 -19.04 -3.35 -23.13
N CYS A 188 -19.35 -3.86 -21.94
CA CYS A 188 -18.36 -4.31 -20.98
C CYS A 188 -18.84 -5.57 -20.24
N MET A 189 -18.17 -6.70 -20.46
CA MET A 189 -18.49 -8.00 -19.83
C MET A 189 -18.43 -7.93 -18.31
N LEU A 190 -17.45 -7.21 -17.74
CA LEU A 190 -17.33 -7.02 -16.29
C LEU A 190 -18.49 -6.22 -15.71
N SER A 191 -18.88 -5.11 -16.36
CA SER A 191 -19.99 -4.28 -15.91
C SER A 191 -21.33 -5.00 -16.09
N SER A 192 -21.48 -5.76 -17.18
CA SER A 192 -22.61 -6.64 -17.46
C SER A 192 -22.80 -7.70 -16.38
N SER A 193 -21.72 -8.40 -16.00
CA SER A 193 -21.73 -9.41 -14.94
C SER A 193 -22.00 -8.79 -13.56
N LEU A 194 -21.36 -7.66 -13.25
CA LEU A 194 -21.58 -6.92 -12.00
C LEU A 194 -23.04 -6.50 -11.86
N THR A 195 -23.64 -5.87 -12.87
CA THR A 195 -25.04 -5.38 -12.78
C THR A 195 -26.03 -6.54 -12.65
N ARG A 196 -25.82 -7.65 -13.39
CA ARG A 196 -26.65 -8.87 -13.27
C ARG A 196 -26.59 -9.43 -11.85
N MET A 197 -25.40 -9.69 -11.34
CA MET A 197 -25.23 -10.29 -10.02
C MET A 197 -25.65 -9.35 -8.90
N PHE A 198 -25.40 -8.05 -9.05
CA PHE A 198 -25.88 -7.05 -8.10
C PHE A 198 -27.41 -7.03 -8.05
N SER A 199 -28.09 -7.08 -9.19
CA SER A 199 -29.55 -7.16 -9.26
C SER A 199 -30.09 -8.41 -8.55
N VAL A 200 -29.47 -9.57 -8.77
CA VAL A 200 -29.83 -10.84 -8.11
C VAL A 200 -29.66 -10.75 -6.59
N HIS A 201 -28.53 -10.20 -6.12
CA HIS A 201 -28.21 -10.12 -4.70
C HIS A 201 -28.80 -8.91 -3.99
N ARG A 202 -29.47 -7.99 -4.71
CA ARG A 202 -29.96 -6.72 -4.17
C ARG A 202 -30.84 -6.89 -2.93
N SER A 203 -31.67 -7.92 -2.93
CA SER A 203 -32.56 -8.27 -1.80
C SER A 203 -31.80 -8.55 -0.49
N THR A 204 -30.54 -8.96 -0.57
CA THR A 204 -29.67 -9.25 0.59
C THR A 204 -29.35 -8.00 1.41
N TRP A 205 -29.24 -6.83 0.77
CA TRP A 205 -28.80 -5.58 1.41
C TRP A 205 -29.91 -4.56 1.64
N GLY A 206 -31.16 -4.89 1.28
CA GLY A 206 -32.29 -3.98 1.43
C GLY A 206 -32.24 -2.81 0.44
N ARG A 207 -32.61 -1.60 0.90
CA ARG A 207 -32.79 -0.43 0.03
C ARG A 207 -31.47 0.19 -0.44
N GLU A 208 -30.43 0.14 0.38
CA GLU A 208 -29.12 0.74 0.10
C GLU A 208 -28.01 -0.28 0.35
N PRO A 209 -27.23 -0.68 -0.67
CA PRO A 209 -26.12 -1.58 -0.49
C PRO A 209 -24.99 -0.93 0.32
N PRO A 210 -24.20 -1.70 1.10
CA PRO A 210 -23.08 -1.20 1.89
C PRO A 210 -21.82 -1.01 1.01
N PHE A 211 -21.96 -0.41 -0.17
CA PHE A 211 -20.89 -0.01 -1.10
C PHE A 211 -21.47 0.95 -2.14
N THR A 212 -20.62 1.67 -2.88
CA THR A 212 -21.06 2.64 -3.89
C THR A 212 -20.56 2.26 -5.28
N VAL A 213 -21.46 2.23 -6.27
CA VAL A 213 -21.13 1.99 -7.69
C VAL A 213 -21.15 3.31 -8.46
N LEU A 214 -19.98 3.72 -8.94
CA LEU A 214 -19.80 4.82 -9.89
C LEU A 214 -19.71 4.28 -11.32
N SER A 215 -20.77 4.50 -12.08
CA SER A 215 -20.88 4.13 -13.48
C SER A 215 -20.46 5.29 -14.37
N THR A 216 -19.43 5.10 -15.19
CA THR A 216 -18.82 6.16 -16.00
C THR A 216 -19.00 5.92 -17.50
N THR A 217 -19.24 6.97 -18.28
CA THR A 217 -19.26 6.85 -19.75
C THR A 217 -18.86 8.13 -20.45
N ALA A 218 -18.14 7.96 -21.57
CA ALA A 218 -17.82 8.97 -22.55
C ALA A 218 -18.27 8.55 -23.97
N SER A 219 -19.24 7.63 -24.05
CA SER A 219 -19.80 7.14 -25.31
C SER A 219 -21.16 7.77 -25.59
N ILE A 220 -21.29 9.09 -25.35
CA ILE A 220 -22.59 9.79 -25.47
C ILE A 220 -23.18 9.70 -26.88
N SER A 221 -22.35 9.67 -27.94
CA SER A 221 -22.82 9.48 -29.32
C SER A 221 -23.67 8.23 -29.46
N LYS A 222 -23.28 7.15 -28.78
CA LYS A 222 -23.90 5.83 -28.90
C LYS A 222 -25.28 5.79 -28.23
N LEU A 223 -25.47 6.58 -27.17
CA LEU A 223 -26.78 6.75 -26.55
C LEU A 223 -27.76 7.42 -27.51
N TYR A 224 -27.35 8.47 -28.22
CA TYR A 224 -28.18 9.17 -29.20
C TYR A 224 -28.42 8.38 -30.49
N GLN A 225 -27.65 7.31 -30.72
CA GLN A 225 -27.85 6.35 -31.80
C GLN A 225 -28.89 5.28 -31.45
N ASN A 226 -29.38 5.25 -30.20
CA ASN A 226 -30.37 4.29 -29.74
C ASN A 226 -31.80 4.74 -30.06
N PRO A 227 -32.51 4.04 -30.98
CA PRO A 227 -33.86 4.41 -31.38
C PRO A 227 -34.89 4.12 -30.28
N ASP A 228 -34.58 3.25 -29.33
CA ASP A 228 -35.52 2.85 -28.27
C ASP A 228 -35.90 4.03 -27.37
N GLU A 229 -37.20 4.37 -27.36
CA GLU A 229 -37.74 5.46 -26.57
C GLU A 229 -37.84 5.15 -25.08
N THR A 230 -37.81 3.86 -24.73
CA THR A 230 -37.90 3.36 -23.35
C THR A 230 -36.53 3.24 -22.67
N SER A 231 -35.46 3.54 -23.39
CA SER A 231 -34.08 3.50 -22.87
C SER A 231 -33.87 4.38 -21.64
N VAL A 232 -33.13 3.84 -20.67
CA VAL A 232 -32.84 4.46 -19.37
C VAL A 232 -32.19 5.81 -19.54
N TRP A 233 -31.25 5.94 -20.48
CA TRP A 233 -30.52 7.19 -20.69
C TRP A 233 -31.43 8.38 -21.03
N ARG A 234 -32.55 8.16 -21.73
CA ARG A 234 -33.51 9.23 -22.04
C ARG A 234 -34.22 9.74 -20.78
N GLY A 235 -34.51 8.86 -19.84
CA GLY A 235 -35.03 9.20 -18.51
C GLY A 235 -34.03 10.03 -17.71
N VAL A 236 -32.78 9.55 -17.63
CA VAL A 236 -31.67 10.24 -16.94
C VAL A 236 -31.44 11.64 -17.54
N ARG A 237 -31.41 11.75 -18.87
CA ARG A 237 -31.30 13.03 -19.58
C ARG A 237 -32.46 13.98 -19.23
N ARG A 238 -33.71 13.49 -19.20
CA ARG A 238 -34.88 14.33 -18.85
C ARG A 238 -34.79 14.89 -17.43
N ALA A 239 -34.28 14.10 -16.50
CA ALA A 239 -34.07 14.52 -15.11
C ALA A 239 -32.95 15.57 -14.97
N SER A 240 -31.95 15.54 -15.86
CA SER A 240 -30.79 16.43 -15.82
C SER A 240 -31.06 17.82 -16.43
N ARG A 241 -30.70 18.90 -15.73
CA ARG A 241 -30.73 20.26 -16.31
C ARG A 241 -29.48 20.49 -17.15
N ALA A 242 -28.32 20.08 -16.65
CA ALA A 242 -27.03 20.26 -17.34
C ALA A 242 -26.98 19.51 -18.68
N TRP A 243 -27.44 18.25 -18.71
CA TRP A 243 -27.49 17.48 -19.96
C TRP A 243 -28.49 18.09 -20.95
N ARG A 244 -29.69 18.50 -20.51
CA ARG A 244 -30.69 19.14 -21.38
C ARG A 244 -30.18 20.41 -22.06
N GLN A 245 -29.35 21.21 -21.39
CA GLN A 245 -28.74 22.39 -22.00
C GLN A 245 -27.81 22.05 -23.18
N ARG A 246 -27.20 20.85 -23.16
CA ARG A 246 -26.28 20.37 -24.20
C ARG A 246 -26.95 19.46 -25.23
N ASP A 247 -28.16 18.99 -24.95
CA ASP A 247 -28.89 17.99 -25.72
C ASP A 247 -29.00 18.32 -27.21
N ARG A 248 -29.50 19.53 -27.54
CA ARG A 248 -29.64 19.97 -28.93
C ARG A 248 -28.31 19.95 -29.67
N LYS A 249 -27.25 20.48 -29.03
CA LYS A 249 -25.90 20.54 -29.61
C LYS A 249 -25.33 19.13 -29.82
N ILE A 250 -25.53 18.22 -28.86
CA ILE A 250 -25.09 16.82 -29.00
C ILE A 250 -25.80 16.16 -30.18
N LEU A 251 -27.13 16.31 -30.27
CA LEU A 251 -27.93 15.73 -31.35
C LEU A 251 -27.49 16.25 -32.72
N GLU A 252 -27.33 17.57 -32.88
CA GLU A 252 -26.85 18.19 -34.12
C GLU A 252 -25.48 17.66 -34.53
N LEU A 253 -24.55 17.52 -33.57
CA LEU A 253 -23.21 17.00 -33.84
C LEU A 253 -23.18 15.51 -34.14
N VAL A 254 -24.11 14.71 -33.59
CA VAL A 254 -24.27 13.30 -33.95
C VAL A 254 -24.74 13.19 -35.39
N HIS A 255 -25.78 13.93 -35.77
CA HIS A 255 -26.27 13.96 -37.15
C HIS A 255 -25.21 14.46 -38.14
N ALA A 256 -24.49 15.53 -37.80
CA ALA A 256 -23.41 16.07 -38.61
C ALA A 256 -22.22 15.11 -38.76
N LYS A 257 -21.97 14.25 -37.77
CA LYS A 257 -20.86 13.27 -37.81
C LYS A 257 -21.11 12.13 -38.81
N PHE A 258 -22.38 11.80 -39.05
CA PHE A 258 -22.78 10.68 -39.90
C PHE A 258 -23.53 11.13 -41.15
N ASP A 259 -23.38 12.40 -41.56
CA ASP A 259 -24.04 12.97 -42.75
C ASP A 259 -25.56 12.71 -42.79
N ASP A 260 -26.23 12.84 -41.63
CA ASP A 260 -27.64 12.52 -41.37
C ASP A 260 -28.04 11.03 -41.48
N GLU A 261 -27.12 10.13 -41.87
CA GLU A 261 -27.29 8.67 -41.87
C GLU A 261 -26.79 8.06 -40.56
N VAL A 262 -27.47 8.38 -39.46
CA VAL A 262 -27.06 7.92 -38.12
C VAL A 262 -27.20 6.40 -38.00
N PRO A 263 -26.11 5.66 -37.75
CA PRO A 263 -26.19 4.21 -37.54
C PRO A 263 -26.92 3.92 -36.22
N ILE A 264 -27.75 2.88 -36.24
CA ILE A 264 -28.53 2.44 -35.09
C ILE A 264 -27.62 1.67 -34.13
N TYR A 265 -27.60 2.01 -32.85
CA TYR A 265 -26.89 1.27 -31.80
C TYR A 265 -27.82 1.04 -30.61
N HIS A 266 -27.79 -0.12 -29.97
CA HIS A 266 -28.68 -0.42 -28.83
C HIS A 266 -28.05 -0.15 -27.46
N THR A 267 -27.09 0.78 -27.40
CA THR A 267 -26.39 1.13 -26.16
C THR A 267 -27.30 1.90 -25.21
N ASP A 268 -27.31 1.52 -23.93
CA ASP A 268 -28.08 2.17 -22.88
C ASP A 268 -27.28 2.32 -21.58
N LEU A 269 -27.77 3.14 -20.65
CA LEU A 269 -27.21 3.29 -19.31
C LEU A 269 -27.69 2.17 -18.40
N ASP A 270 -26.78 1.69 -17.53
CA ASP A 270 -27.07 0.67 -16.52
C ASP A 270 -28.19 1.13 -15.59
N PRO A 271 -29.37 0.48 -15.55
CA PRO A 271 -30.44 0.87 -14.64
C PRO A 271 -30.09 0.68 -13.16
N ASN A 272 -29.08 -0.12 -12.82
CA ASN A 272 -28.69 -0.38 -11.42
C ASN A 272 -27.59 0.55 -10.89
N ALA A 273 -27.08 1.48 -11.70
CA ALA A 273 -26.07 2.42 -11.26
C ALA A 273 -26.57 3.29 -10.09
N MET A 274 -25.70 3.51 -9.10
CA MET A 274 -25.99 4.42 -7.97
C MET A 274 -25.61 5.86 -8.33
N ILE A 275 -24.50 6.02 -9.03
CA ILE A 275 -23.99 7.32 -9.49
C ILE A 275 -23.60 7.21 -10.97
N TYR A 276 -24.10 8.11 -11.80
CA TYR A 276 -23.65 8.29 -13.17
C TYR A 276 -22.66 9.44 -13.28
N LEU A 277 -21.52 9.19 -13.94
CA LEU A 277 -20.60 10.23 -14.41
C LEU A 277 -20.58 10.20 -15.95
N VAL A 278 -21.11 11.25 -16.56
CA VAL A 278 -21.26 11.35 -18.02
C VAL A 278 -20.49 12.55 -18.52
N VAL A 279 -19.67 12.36 -19.55
CA VAL A 279 -18.94 13.44 -20.23
C VAL A 279 -19.40 13.59 -21.68
N ASP A 280 -19.65 14.82 -22.12
CA ASP A 280 -20.22 15.12 -23.44
C ASP A 280 -19.28 14.82 -24.64
N THR A 281 -17.97 14.72 -24.41
CA THR A 281 -16.95 14.46 -25.43
C THR A 281 -16.90 15.48 -26.58
N ILE A 282 -17.44 16.68 -26.38
CA ILE A 282 -17.41 17.74 -27.39
C ILE A 282 -16.05 18.43 -27.32
N HIS A 283 -15.30 18.41 -28.43
CA HIS A 283 -14.03 19.13 -28.49
C HIS A 283 -14.29 20.65 -28.39
N PRO A 284 -13.68 21.37 -27.44
CA PRO A 284 -14.05 22.76 -27.14
C PRO A 284 -13.84 23.73 -28.31
N LYS A 285 -12.78 23.53 -29.11
CA LYS A 285 -12.47 24.41 -30.26
C LYS A 285 -12.98 23.94 -31.62
N ARG A 286 -13.05 22.62 -31.83
CA ARG A 286 -13.39 22.02 -33.14
C ARG A 286 -14.88 21.73 -33.27
N GLU A 287 -15.59 21.78 -32.14
CA GLU A 287 -17.01 21.42 -32.02
C GLU A 287 -17.34 20.07 -32.66
N ARG A 288 -16.42 19.11 -32.54
CA ARG A 288 -16.61 17.73 -33.00
C ARG A 288 -16.82 16.82 -31.83
N LEU A 289 -17.68 15.83 -32.02
CA LEU A 289 -18.06 14.88 -30.99
C LEU A 289 -17.19 13.61 -31.03
N GLY A 290 -16.83 13.10 -29.86
CA GLY A 290 -16.02 11.89 -29.68
C GLY A 290 -14.59 12.15 -29.20
N ASP A 291 -14.27 13.35 -28.71
CA ASP A 291 -13.01 13.61 -28.04
C ASP A 291 -13.04 13.07 -26.61
N LYS A 292 -12.51 11.86 -26.43
CA LYS A 292 -12.49 11.13 -25.15
C LYS A 292 -11.28 11.45 -24.28
N LYS A 293 -10.33 12.26 -24.75
CA LYS A 293 -9.07 12.52 -24.02
C LYS A 293 -9.30 13.13 -22.63
N PRO A 294 -10.15 14.17 -22.47
CA PRO A 294 -10.39 14.75 -21.14
C PRO A 294 -11.04 13.77 -20.16
N PHE A 295 -11.93 12.91 -20.65
CA PHE A 295 -12.53 11.85 -19.83
C PHE A 295 -11.48 10.84 -19.35
N ASN A 296 -10.67 10.30 -20.26
CA ASN A 296 -9.64 9.32 -19.88
C ASN A 296 -8.63 9.93 -18.90
N ARG A 297 -8.26 11.21 -19.10
CA ARG A 297 -7.41 11.94 -18.15
C ARG A 297 -8.06 12.09 -16.77
N LEU A 298 -9.34 12.48 -16.71
CA LEU A 298 -10.08 12.58 -15.46
C LEU A 298 -10.11 11.22 -14.72
N MET A 299 -10.38 10.13 -15.44
CA MET A 299 -10.41 8.79 -14.85
C MET A 299 -9.04 8.35 -14.32
N ASN A 300 -7.97 8.61 -15.08
CA ASN A 300 -6.61 8.29 -14.66
C ASN A 300 -6.19 9.07 -13.41
N GLU A 301 -6.41 10.38 -13.37
CA GLU A 301 -6.05 11.21 -12.21
C GLU A 301 -6.92 10.90 -10.99
N LEU A 302 -8.20 10.58 -11.19
CA LEU A 302 -9.08 10.11 -10.12
C LEU A 302 -8.56 8.81 -9.50
N LEU A 303 -8.24 7.82 -10.33
CA LEU A 303 -7.72 6.53 -9.85
C LEU A 303 -6.37 6.70 -9.14
N ARG A 304 -5.50 7.54 -9.67
CA ARG A 304 -4.22 7.87 -9.04
C ARG A 304 -4.42 8.50 -7.66
N TYR A 305 -5.30 9.50 -7.56
CA TYR A 305 -5.64 10.14 -6.28
C TYR A 305 -6.20 9.14 -5.26
N LEU A 306 -7.08 8.24 -5.72
CA LEU A 306 -7.66 7.20 -4.89
C LEU A 306 -6.62 6.14 -4.47
N ALA A 307 -5.71 5.72 -5.34
CA ALA A 307 -4.67 4.74 -5.03
C ALA A 307 -3.61 5.27 -4.04
N GLU A 308 -3.40 6.59 -4.00
CA GLU A 308 -2.55 7.23 -2.98
C GLU A 308 -3.17 7.11 -1.58
N THR A 309 -4.51 7.22 -1.49
CA THR A 309 -5.24 7.36 -0.22
C THR A 309 -5.86 6.04 0.29
N LEU A 310 -6.20 5.12 -0.61
CA LEU A 310 -6.93 3.89 -0.32
C LEU A 310 -6.32 2.67 -1.02
N PRO A 311 -6.50 1.44 -0.49
CA PRO A 311 -6.25 0.22 -1.25
C PRO A 311 -7.07 0.25 -2.55
N CYS A 312 -6.46 -0.17 -3.66
CA CYS A 312 -7.12 -0.23 -4.96
C CYS A 312 -6.91 -1.61 -5.58
N LEU A 313 -7.90 -2.12 -6.29
CA LEU A 313 -7.84 -3.34 -7.10
C LEU A 313 -8.39 -3.03 -8.48
N THR A 314 -7.57 -3.17 -9.52
CA THR A 314 -8.00 -2.98 -10.90
C THR A 314 -8.15 -4.34 -11.59
N ILE A 315 -9.28 -4.57 -12.25
CA ILE A 315 -9.61 -5.85 -12.88
C ILE A 315 -9.91 -5.61 -14.37
N LYS A 316 -9.40 -6.49 -15.22
CA LYS A 316 -9.71 -6.51 -16.66
C LYS A 316 -9.80 -7.94 -17.18
N THR A 317 -10.65 -8.16 -18.18
CA THR A 317 -10.76 -9.40 -18.95
C THR A 317 -11.12 -9.09 -20.41
N GLY A 318 -11.27 -10.13 -21.23
CA GLY A 318 -11.81 -10.00 -22.58
C GLY A 318 -10.88 -9.30 -23.57
N HIS A 319 -11.50 -8.71 -24.58
CA HIS A 319 -10.88 -7.96 -25.66
C HIS A 319 -10.55 -6.53 -25.23
N SER A 320 -9.41 -6.04 -25.73
CA SER A 320 -9.02 -4.64 -25.70
C SER A 320 -8.89 -4.10 -27.12
N ASP A 321 -9.25 -2.83 -27.30
CA ASP A 321 -8.93 -2.08 -28.51
C ASP A 321 -7.41 -2.14 -28.76
N LYS A 322 -7.01 -2.29 -30.03
CA LYS A 322 -5.61 -2.44 -30.46
C LYS A 322 -5.12 -1.24 -31.29
N PRO A 323 -5.21 0.00 -30.78
CA PRO A 323 -4.81 1.19 -31.53
C PRO A 323 -3.28 1.29 -31.69
N SER A 324 -2.85 2.21 -32.54
CA SER A 324 -1.46 2.68 -32.57
C SER A 324 -1.11 3.46 -31.30
N LEU A 325 0.18 3.61 -31.00
CA LEU A 325 0.67 4.19 -29.74
C LEU A 325 0.19 5.65 -29.53
N ASP A 326 0.08 6.44 -30.60
CA ASP A 326 -0.43 7.82 -30.59
C ASP A 326 -1.93 7.94 -30.27
N LYS A 327 -2.68 6.84 -30.48
CA LYS A 327 -4.12 6.76 -30.27
C LYS A 327 -4.50 5.94 -29.04
N ALA A 328 -3.57 5.24 -28.40
CA ALA A 328 -3.84 4.39 -27.23
C ALA A 328 -4.66 5.10 -26.14
N THR A 329 -4.29 6.34 -25.80
CA THR A 329 -4.97 7.17 -24.78
C THR A 329 -6.36 7.65 -25.16
N GLN A 330 -6.81 7.42 -26.41
CA GLN A 330 -8.15 7.77 -26.88
C GLN A 330 -9.14 6.59 -26.73
N HIS A 331 -8.61 5.38 -26.52
CA HIS A 331 -9.37 4.14 -26.42
C HIS A 331 -9.46 3.65 -24.97
N ALA A 332 -10.65 3.74 -24.39
CA ALA A 332 -10.90 3.42 -22.97
C ALA A 332 -10.72 1.93 -22.63
N SER A 333 -10.88 1.01 -23.61
CA SER A 333 -10.65 -0.42 -23.40
C SER A 333 -9.22 -0.87 -23.70
N SER A 334 -8.35 0.00 -24.22
CA SER A 334 -7.01 -0.40 -24.67
C SER A 334 -6.14 -0.92 -23.52
N LEU A 335 -5.17 -1.79 -23.85
CA LEU A 335 -4.17 -2.23 -22.88
C LEU A 335 -3.28 -1.08 -22.36
N GLY A 336 -3.24 0.05 -23.06
CA GLY A 336 -2.57 1.26 -22.57
C GLY A 336 -3.15 1.75 -21.24
N VAL A 337 -4.48 1.74 -21.10
CA VAL A 337 -5.17 2.14 -19.86
C VAL A 337 -4.87 1.16 -18.72
N ALA A 338 -4.85 -0.14 -19.01
CA ALA A 338 -4.46 -1.16 -18.03
C ALA A 338 -3.01 -0.99 -17.58
N MET A 339 -2.10 -0.74 -18.51
CA MET A 339 -0.69 -0.46 -18.23
C MET A 339 -0.52 0.80 -17.37
N GLU A 340 -1.19 1.91 -17.70
CA GLU A 340 -1.12 3.16 -16.95
C GLU A 340 -1.64 3.02 -15.51
N THR A 341 -2.76 2.31 -15.32
CA THR A 341 -3.33 2.05 -13.98
C THR A 341 -2.42 1.18 -13.13
N MET A 342 -1.78 0.16 -13.73
CA MET A 342 -0.76 -0.66 -13.07
C MET A 342 0.46 0.16 -12.65
N LEU A 343 0.99 1.00 -13.56
CA LEU A 343 2.13 1.88 -13.29
C LEU A 343 1.81 2.96 -12.25
N SER A 344 0.54 3.35 -12.14
CA SER A 344 0.05 4.28 -11.11
C SER A 344 -0.02 3.64 -9.71
N GLY A 345 0.29 2.35 -9.59
CA GLY A 345 0.41 1.66 -8.31
C GLY A 345 -0.80 0.80 -7.91
N SER A 346 -1.86 0.74 -8.72
CA SER A 346 -2.94 -0.22 -8.49
C SER A 346 -2.50 -1.62 -8.92
N PRO A 347 -2.66 -2.65 -8.06
CA PRO A 347 -2.70 -4.04 -8.50
C PRO A 347 -3.62 -4.21 -9.71
N LEU A 348 -3.10 -4.78 -10.79
CA LEU A 348 -3.81 -5.08 -12.03
C LEU A 348 -4.00 -6.60 -12.13
N LEU A 349 -5.24 -7.04 -12.09
CA LEU A 349 -5.62 -8.44 -12.18
C LEU A 349 -6.28 -8.72 -13.53
N PHE A 350 -5.69 -9.61 -14.33
CA PHE A 350 -6.34 -10.15 -15.53
C PHE A 350 -7.04 -11.46 -15.24
N LEU A 351 -8.33 -11.55 -15.61
CA LEU A 351 -9.12 -12.77 -15.49
C LEU A 351 -9.09 -13.54 -16.82
N ASP A 352 -8.67 -14.80 -16.78
CA ASP A 352 -8.81 -15.77 -17.86
C ASP A 352 -10.03 -16.67 -17.60
N MET A 353 -10.84 -16.88 -18.62
CA MET A 353 -12.03 -17.74 -18.60
C MET A 353 -11.92 -18.89 -19.60
N ARG A 354 -10.83 -18.97 -20.35
CA ARG A 354 -10.57 -20.06 -21.28
C ARG A 354 -10.15 -21.30 -20.53
N ASP A 355 -10.63 -22.44 -20.99
CA ASP A 355 -10.07 -23.74 -20.65
C ASP A 355 -8.71 -23.89 -21.37
N ARG A 356 -7.65 -24.10 -20.60
CA ARG A 356 -6.27 -24.22 -21.09
C ARG A 356 -5.75 -25.62 -20.75
N PRO A 357 -5.07 -26.29 -21.69
CA PRO A 357 -4.56 -27.63 -21.44
C PRO A 357 -3.44 -27.61 -20.40
N LEU A 358 -3.38 -28.64 -19.57
CA LEU A 358 -2.24 -28.88 -18.70
C LEU A 358 -1.01 -29.25 -19.54
N ILE A 359 0.11 -28.57 -19.29
CA ILE A 359 1.36 -28.79 -20.03
C ILE A 359 2.42 -29.36 -19.09
N GLU A 360 2.90 -30.56 -19.41
CA GLU A 360 4.07 -31.13 -18.73
C GLU A 360 5.36 -30.66 -19.39
N ALA A 361 6.25 -30.05 -18.62
CA ALA A 361 7.55 -29.59 -19.08
C ALA A 361 8.64 -29.87 -18.03
N THR A 362 9.89 -29.99 -18.49
CA THR A 362 11.06 -30.19 -17.62
C THR A 362 11.78 -28.89 -17.26
N ASP A 363 11.69 -27.88 -18.12
CA ASP A 363 12.28 -26.56 -17.93
C ASP A 363 11.36 -25.46 -18.49
N ARG A 364 11.72 -24.19 -18.22
CA ARG A 364 10.94 -23.02 -18.62
C ARG A 364 10.85 -22.86 -20.14
N GLU A 365 11.89 -23.25 -20.88
CA GLU A 365 11.91 -23.10 -22.34
C GLU A 365 10.98 -24.10 -23.01
N MET A 366 10.98 -25.34 -22.54
CA MET A 366 10.04 -26.38 -22.95
C MET A 366 8.60 -26.00 -22.60
N LEU A 367 8.37 -25.41 -21.41
CA LEU A 367 7.05 -24.93 -21.01
C LEU A 367 6.53 -23.83 -21.96
N ILE A 368 7.35 -22.82 -22.24
CA ILE A 368 6.98 -21.71 -23.15
C ILE A 368 6.70 -22.24 -24.55
N SER A 369 7.53 -23.12 -25.09
CA SER A 369 7.35 -23.66 -26.45
C SER A 369 6.11 -24.54 -26.56
N ALA A 370 5.87 -25.43 -25.61
CA ALA A 370 4.65 -26.25 -25.58
C ALA A 370 3.38 -25.39 -25.40
N ALA A 371 3.44 -24.35 -24.57
CA ALA A 371 2.33 -23.40 -24.39
C ALA A 371 1.98 -22.64 -25.67
N LYS A 372 3.00 -22.23 -26.45
CA LYS A 372 2.79 -21.60 -27.76
C LYS A 372 2.10 -22.55 -28.74
N VAL A 373 2.53 -23.81 -28.81
CA VAL A 373 1.91 -24.83 -29.69
C VAL A 373 0.45 -25.08 -29.30
N ALA A 374 0.17 -25.23 -28.00
CA ALA A 374 -1.19 -25.40 -27.50
C ALA A 374 -2.08 -24.19 -27.82
N TYR A 375 -1.55 -22.98 -27.66
CA TYR A 375 -2.24 -21.74 -27.99
C TYR A 375 -2.52 -21.61 -29.50
N GLU A 376 -1.55 -21.94 -30.35
CA GLU A 376 -1.74 -21.94 -31.81
C GLU A 376 -2.84 -22.91 -32.24
N LYS A 377 -2.90 -24.10 -31.64
CA LYS A 377 -3.98 -25.06 -31.88
C LYS A 377 -5.35 -24.48 -31.52
N HIS A 378 -5.45 -23.76 -30.41
CA HIS A 378 -6.68 -23.08 -30.01
C HIS A 378 -7.07 -21.97 -31.00
N CYS A 379 -6.12 -21.11 -31.39
CA CYS A 379 -6.35 -20.09 -32.42
C CYS A 379 -6.84 -20.70 -33.75
N MET A 380 -6.25 -21.81 -34.19
CA MET A 380 -6.67 -22.51 -35.41
C MET A 380 -8.10 -23.04 -35.29
N SER A 381 -8.47 -23.62 -34.16
CA SER A 381 -9.84 -24.08 -33.91
C SER A 381 -10.88 -22.95 -33.99
N LEU A 382 -10.53 -21.75 -33.53
CA LEU A 382 -11.41 -20.58 -33.65
C LEU A 382 -11.50 -20.10 -35.11
N LEU A 383 -10.38 -20.08 -35.83
CA LEU A 383 -10.37 -19.73 -37.26
C LEU A 383 -11.22 -20.68 -38.10
N GLU A 384 -11.20 -21.98 -37.80
CA GLU A 384 -12.08 -22.98 -38.42
C GLU A 384 -13.56 -22.69 -38.15
N ALA A 385 -13.88 -22.14 -36.98
CA ALA A 385 -15.22 -21.64 -36.64
C ALA A 385 -15.53 -20.28 -37.31
N GLY A 386 -14.56 -19.63 -37.98
CA GLY A 386 -14.71 -18.35 -38.66
C GLY A 386 -14.65 -17.14 -37.72
N VAL A 387 -13.98 -17.27 -36.56
CA VAL A 387 -13.71 -16.19 -35.61
C VAL A 387 -12.22 -16.22 -35.23
N ALA A 388 -11.67 -15.13 -34.68
CA ALA A 388 -10.29 -15.11 -34.20
C ALA A 388 -10.25 -15.12 -32.68
N GLU A 389 -9.14 -15.56 -32.10
CA GLU A 389 -8.85 -15.28 -30.70
C GLU A 389 -8.59 -13.77 -30.57
N THR A 390 -9.41 -13.09 -29.77
CA THR A 390 -9.33 -11.64 -29.58
C THR A 390 -9.26 -11.23 -28.12
N PHE A 391 -9.33 -12.19 -27.18
CA PHE A 391 -9.27 -11.97 -25.75
C PHE A 391 -7.82 -11.82 -25.26
N ASP A 392 -7.20 -10.70 -25.62
CA ASP A 392 -5.81 -10.39 -25.26
C ASP A 392 -5.56 -10.39 -23.75
N SER A 393 -6.49 -9.89 -22.93
CA SER A 393 -6.31 -9.90 -21.48
C SER A 393 -6.22 -11.33 -20.92
N MET A 394 -7.02 -12.25 -21.47
CA MET A 394 -7.02 -13.66 -21.09
C MET A 394 -5.74 -14.37 -21.53
N SER A 395 -5.29 -14.13 -22.77
CA SER A 395 -4.06 -14.73 -23.27
C SER A 395 -2.82 -14.22 -22.53
N ILE A 396 -2.78 -12.93 -22.17
CA ILE A 396 -1.69 -12.37 -21.35
C ILE A 396 -1.67 -12.99 -19.95
N SER A 397 -2.85 -13.20 -19.34
CA SER A 397 -2.99 -13.90 -18.05
C SER A 397 -2.41 -15.31 -18.12
N TYR A 398 -2.76 -16.09 -19.15
CA TYR A 398 -2.22 -17.43 -19.39
C TYR A 398 -0.69 -17.42 -19.59
N PHE A 399 -0.17 -16.54 -20.44
CA PHE A 399 1.28 -16.50 -20.70
C PHE A 399 2.08 -15.92 -19.52
N HIS A 400 1.47 -15.15 -18.63
CA HIS A 400 2.11 -14.73 -17.39
C HIS A 400 2.37 -15.93 -16.48
N ASP A 401 1.38 -16.82 -16.34
CA ASP A 401 1.56 -18.07 -15.59
C ASP A 401 2.66 -18.96 -16.20
N VAL A 402 2.66 -19.10 -17.53
CA VAL A 402 3.70 -19.86 -18.27
C VAL A 402 5.10 -19.27 -18.08
N LEU A 403 5.24 -17.95 -17.90
CA LEU A 403 6.53 -17.28 -17.75
C LEU A 403 7.04 -17.27 -16.30
N PHE A 404 6.13 -17.19 -15.32
CA PHE A 404 6.49 -16.97 -13.91
C PHE A 404 6.01 -18.06 -12.94
N GLY A 405 4.90 -18.73 -13.23
CA GLY A 405 4.31 -19.82 -12.44
C GLY A 405 4.70 -21.21 -12.96
N ASP A 406 3.80 -22.18 -12.86
CA ASP A 406 4.00 -23.57 -13.29
C ASP A 406 3.25 -23.93 -14.59
N GLY A 407 2.36 -23.05 -15.07
CA GLY A 407 1.57 -23.24 -16.27
C GLY A 407 0.28 -24.05 -16.07
N ASP A 408 -0.13 -24.32 -14.83
CA ASP A 408 -1.39 -25.02 -14.53
C ASP A 408 -2.48 -24.02 -14.12
N ILE A 409 -3.57 -24.00 -14.90
CA ILE A 409 -4.68 -23.07 -14.67
C ILE A 409 -5.53 -23.40 -13.45
N ARG A 410 -5.34 -24.56 -12.83
CA ARG A 410 -6.13 -25.05 -11.69
C ARG A 410 -5.54 -24.63 -10.34
N ASN A 411 -4.36 -24.01 -10.34
CA ASN A 411 -3.68 -23.54 -9.16
C ASN A 411 -3.15 -22.12 -9.37
N THR A 412 -3.85 -21.16 -8.79
CA THR A 412 -3.35 -19.80 -8.67
C THR A 412 -2.25 -19.78 -7.63
N GLU A 413 -1.00 -19.66 -8.07
CA GLU A 413 0.15 -19.45 -7.18
C GLU A 413 0.04 -18.06 -6.52
N THR A 414 -0.51 -18.02 -5.32
CA THR A 414 -0.44 -16.84 -4.46
C THR A 414 0.97 -16.73 -3.87
N HIS A 415 1.51 -15.51 -3.75
CA HIS A 415 2.79 -15.31 -3.07
C HIS A 415 2.81 -15.89 -1.64
N GLN A 416 1.64 -16.07 -1.00
CA GLN A 416 1.48 -16.70 0.32
C GLN A 416 1.12 -18.21 0.28
N GLY A 417 1.04 -18.83 -0.90
CA GLY A 417 1.08 -20.29 -1.07
C GLY A 417 2.36 -20.94 -0.54
N ALA A 418 3.34 -20.13 -0.10
CA ALA A 418 4.53 -20.54 0.62
C ALA A 418 4.28 -20.94 2.09
N LYS A 419 3.33 -21.83 2.36
CA LYS A 419 3.45 -22.74 3.52
C LYS A 419 4.63 -23.67 3.25
N GLY A 420 5.85 -23.15 3.39
CA GLY A 420 7.07 -23.89 3.05
C GLY A 420 8.28 -23.03 2.66
N ARG A 421 8.19 -21.69 2.63
CA ARG A 421 9.37 -20.83 2.39
C ARG A 421 10.48 -21.21 3.38
N LYS A 422 11.57 -21.78 2.85
CA LYS A 422 12.73 -22.13 3.65
C LYS A 422 13.40 -20.84 4.09
N LEU A 423 13.40 -20.56 5.40
CA LEU A 423 14.11 -19.41 5.94
C LEU A 423 15.59 -19.51 5.54
N VAL A 424 16.10 -18.44 4.93
CA VAL A 424 17.49 -18.33 4.47
C VAL A 424 18.23 -17.38 5.38
N TYR A 425 19.44 -17.76 5.84
CA TYR A 425 20.25 -16.88 6.66
C TYR A 425 20.71 -15.63 5.89
N LEU A 426 20.91 -14.50 6.59
CA LEU A 426 21.33 -13.23 5.97
C LEU A 426 22.56 -13.35 5.05
N HIS A 427 23.60 -14.09 5.44
CA HIS A 427 24.78 -14.27 4.58
C HIS A 427 24.49 -15.06 3.29
N GLU A 428 23.59 -16.04 3.35
CA GLU A 428 23.19 -16.84 2.20
C GLU A 428 22.27 -16.02 1.28
N ALA A 429 21.39 -15.18 1.84
CA ALA A 429 20.56 -14.25 1.08
C ALA A 429 21.43 -13.23 0.31
N ILE A 430 22.49 -12.70 0.93
CA ILE A 430 23.46 -11.81 0.26
C ILE A 430 24.15 -12.54 -0.90
N GLN A 431 24.60 -13.77 -0.68
CA GLN A 431 25.25 -14.57 -1.73
C GLN A 431 24.30 -14.84 -2.90
N ARG A 432 23.05 -15.25 -2.62
CA ARG A 432 22.05 -15.48 -3.67
C ARG A 432 21.77 -14.20 -4.47
N ALA A 433 21.62 -13.07 -3.78
CA ALA A 433 21.39 -11.77 -4.42
C ALA A 433 22.59 -11.31 -5.27
N GLU A 434 23.83 -11.59 -4.85
CA GLU A 434 25.05 -11.34 -5.62
C GLU A 434 25.10 -12.18 -6.91
N GLU A 435 24.61 -13.43 -6.83
CA GLU A 435 24.48 -14.35 -7.97
C GLU A 435 23.26 -14.05 -8.87
N GLY A 436 22.48 -13.01 -8.57
CA GLY A 436 21.26 -12.65 -9.29
C GLY A 436 20.08 -13.60 -9.07
N ARG A 437 20.16 -14.47 -8.05
CA ARG A 437 19.08 -15.37 -7.62
C ARG A 437 18.25 -14.71 -6.52
N GLY A 438 16.92 -14.71 -6.67
CA GLY A 438 16.02 -14.27 -5.61
C GLY A 438 16.17 -15.11 -4.34
N ALA A 439 15.94 -14.50 -3.17
CA ALA A 439 16.05 -15.18 -1.87
C ALA A 439 15.04 -16.33 -1.72
N THR A 440 13.89 -16.26 -2.42
CA THR A 440 12.72 -17.14 -2.24
C THR A 440 12.37 -18.04 -3.42
N HIS A 441 13.22 -18.11 -4.46
CA HIS A 441 12.87 -18.81 -5.70
C HIS A 441 13.02 -20.36 -5.58
N ASP A 442 12.01 -21.00 -5.00
CA ASP A 442 11.87 -22.47 -4.90
C ASP A 442 10.83 -23.05 -5.91
N GLY A 443 10.41 -22.27 -6.92
CA GLY A 443 9.44 -22.71 -7.93
C GLY A 443 9.93 -23.88 -8.79
N LYS A 444 9.00 -24.68 -9.36
CA LYS A 444 9.28 -25.88 -10.17
C LYS A 444 10.25 -25.60 -11.32
N PHE A 445 10.20 -24.40 -11.90
CA PHE A 445 11.05 -23.95 -12.99
C PHE A 445 11.73 -22.62 -12.65
N ALA A 446 12.95 -22.40 -13.15
CA ALA A 446 13.62 -21.10 -13.08
C ALA A 446 12.75 -19.96 -13.70
N PRO A 447 12.92 -18.70 -13.28
CA PRO A 447 12.17 -17.59 -13.85
C PRO A 447 12.47 -17.45 -15.34
N ALA A 448 11.48 -17.02 -16.13
CA ALA A 448 11.74 -16.64 -17.52
C ALA A 448 12.74 -15.47 -17.59
N THR A 449 13.66 -15.56 -18.55
CA THR A 449 14.60 -14.47 -18.84
C THR A 449 13.87 -13.28 -19.46
N VAL A 450 14.44 -12.08 -19.32
CA VAL A 450 13.92 -10.86 -19.97
C VAL A 450 13.77 -11.04 -21.49
N GLN A 451 14.70 -11.78 -22.10
CA GLN A 451 14.62 -12.11 -23.53
C GLN A 451 13.42 -13.01 -23.86
N GLN A 452 13.17 -14.06 -23.07
CA GLN A 452 12.01 -14.94 -23.24
C GLN A 452 10.69 -14.18 -23.08
N ILE A 453 10.59 -13.26 -22.12
CA ILE A 453 9.41 -12.41 -21.91
C ILE A 453 9.19 -11.53 -23.15
N ASN A 454 10.24 -10.83 -23.62
CA ASN A 454 10.15 -9.93 -24.77
C ASN A 454 9.77 -10.67 -26.07
N GLN A 455 10.35 -11.85 -26.29
CA GLN A 455 10.04 -12.69 -27.45
C GLN A 455 8.61 -13.22 -27.39
N THR A 456 8.13 -13.60 -26.20
CA THR A 456 6.75 -14.07 -26.00
C THR A 456 5.75 -12.95 -26.21
N ALA A 457 6.01 -11.74 -25.71
CA ALA A 457 5.17 -10.56 -25.94
C ALA A 457 5.04 -10.21 -27.43
N LEU A 458 6.16 -10.17 -28.15
CA LEU A 458 6.16 -9.88 -29.59
C LEU A 458 5.45 -10.99 -30.39
N TRP A 459 5.71 -12.25 -30.06
CA TRP A 459 5.07 -13.40 -30.70
C TRP A 459 3.55 -13.37 -30.48
N LEU A 460 3.10 -13.11 -29.26
CA LEU A 460 1.67 -13.05 -28.92
C LEU A 460 0.97 -11.90 -29.64
N ALA A 461 1.58 -10.70 -29.65
CA ALA A 461 1.07 -9.56 -30.41
C ALA A 461 0.95 -9.89 -31.90
N THR A 462 2.00 -10.49 -32.48
CA THR A 462 2.01 -10.90 -33.90
C THR A 462 0.90 -11.90 -34.21
N ARG A 463 0.66 -12.87 -33.30
CA ARG A 463 -0.36 -13.90 -33.48
C ARG A 463 -1.76 -13.30 -33.57
N PHE A 464 -2.11 -12.33 -32.72
CA PHE A 464 -3.41 -11.64 -32.80
C PHE A 464 -3.65 -10.98 -34.17
N PHE A 465 -2.63 -10.33 -34.73
CA PHE A 465 -2.75 -9.69 -36.04
C PHE A 465 -2.66 -10.67 -37.21
N LEU A 466 -2.06 -11.84 -37.03
CA LEU A 466 -2.07 -12.92 -38.02
C LEU A 466 -3.49 -13.44 -38.22
N ASP A 467 -4.16 -13.82 -37.13
CA ASP A 467 -5.53 -14.34 -37.18
C ASP A 467 -6.50 -13.28 -37.72
N ALA A 468 -6.32 -12.01 -37.31
CA ALA A 468 -7.08 -10.89 -37.85
C ALA A 468 -6.84 -10.68 -39.35
N TRP A 469 -5.61 -10.85 -39.84
CA TRP A 469 -5.29 -10.74 -41.25
C TRP A 469 -5.92 -11.86 -42.07
N GLU A 470 -5.96 -13.09 -41.56
CA GLU A 470 -6.62 -14.21 -42.25
C GLU A 470 -8.11 -13.92 -42.47
N LEU A 471 -8.80 -13.40 -41.46
CA LEU A 471 -10.22 -13.07 -41.52
C LEU A 471 -10.55 -11.81 -42.33
N LEU A 472 -9.57 -10.97 -42.68
CA LEU A 472 -9.83 -9.75 -43.46
C LEU A 472 -10.47 -10.07 -44.82
N PRO A 473 -11.51 -9.31 -45.25
CA PRO A 473 -12.13 -9.47 -46.55
C PRO A 473 -11.13 -9.34 -47.70
N ALA A 474 -11.34 -10.11 -48.77
CA ALA A 474 -10.49 -10.05 -49.96
C ALA A 474 -10.45 -8.64 -50.59
N SER A 475 -11.55 -7.89 -50.52
CA SER A 475 -11.64 -6.50 -50.98
C SER A 475 -10.64 -5.58 -50.27
N VAL A 476 -10.58 -5.66 -48.95
CA VAL A 476 -9.64 -4.86 -48.12
C VAL A 476 -8.20 -5.27 -48.39
N LYS A 477 -7.93 -6.57 -48.56
CA LYS A 477 -6.59 -7.07 -48.93
C LYS A 477 -6.15 -6.57 -50.30
N GLN A 478 -7.05 -6.52 -51.28
CA GLN A 478 -6.79 -5.99 -52.63
C GLN A 478 -6.54 -4.47 -52.61
N GLU A 479 -7.33 -3.72 -51.84
CA GLU A 479 -7.13 -2.28 -51.65
C GLU A 479 -5.78 -1.98 -50.98
N ALA A 480 -5.44 -2.73 -49.94
CA ALA A 480 -4.14 -2.64 -49.27
C ALA A 480 -2.99 -2.97 -50.25
N ALA A 481 -3.13 -4.01 -51.07
CA ALA A 481 -2.14 -4.36 -52.08
C ALA A 481 -1.97 -3.25 -53.14
N ALA A 482 -3.05 -2.60 -53.56
CA ALA A 482 -2.99 -1.45 -54.46
C ALA A 482 -2.25 -0.24 -53.84
N ALA A 483 -2.31 -0.10 -52.51
CA ALA A 483 -1.55 0.90 -51.75
C ALA A 483 -0.10 0.48 -51.43
N GLY A 484 0.39 -0.63 -52.00
CA GLY A 484 1.75 -1.15 -51.78
C GLY A 484 1.94 -1.96 -50.49
N VAL A 485 0.84 -2.30 -49.81
CA VAL A 485 0.86 -3.08 -48.56
C VAL A 485 0.54 -4.55 -48.88
N THR A 486 1.60 -5.37 -48.96
CA THR A 486 1.49 -6.78 -49.41
C THR A 486 1.49 -7.81 -48.27
N SER A 487 1.71 -7.39 -47.02
CA SER A 487 1.87 -8.31 -45.89
C SER A 487 1.15 -7.82 -44.64
N MET A 488 0.79 -8.76 -43.76
CA MET A 488 0.26 -8.47 -42.42
C MET A 488 1.19 -7.53 -41.64
N MET A 489 2.50 -7.77 -41.71
CA MET A 489 3.51 -6.99 -41.01
C MET A 489 3.55 -5.52 -41.47
N SER A 490 3.34 -5.25 -42.77
CA SER A 490 3.26 -3.88 -43.28
C SER A 490 1.90 -3.23 -43.02
N TYR A 491 0.81 -3.99 -42.99
CA TYR A 491 -0.52 -3.45 -42.73
C TYR A 491 -0.73 -3.06 -41.26
N TYR A 492 -0.23 -3.85 -40.31
CA TYR A 492 -0.41 -3.66 -38.87
C TYR A 492 0.87 -3.25 -38.12
N ALA A 493 1.92 -2.80 -38.80
CA ALA A 493 3.23 -2.50 -38.20
C ALA A 493 3.14 -1.68 -36.89
N ASP A 494 2.41 -0.57 -36.92
CA ASP A 494 2.25 0.33 -35.77
C ASP A 494 1.42 -0.31 -34.64
N ASN A 495 0.37 -1.06 -34.99
CA ASN A 495 -0.50 -1.74 -34.04
C ASN A 495 0.21 -2.91 -33.35
N ILE A 496 1.00 -3.71 -34.09
CA ILE A 496 1.84 -4.78 -33.55
C ILE A 496 2.85 -4.20 -32.58
N THR A 497 3.51 -3.10 -32.98
CA THR A 497 4.50 -2.42 -32.14
C THR A 497 3.87 -1.90 -30.85
N ALA A 498 2.73 -1.21 -30.94
CA ALA A 498 2.01 -0.69 -29.77
C ALA A 498 1.56 -1.83 -28.83
N LEU A 499 0.92 -2.87 -29.38
CA LEU A 499 0.43 -4.01 -28.59
C LEU A 499 1.59 -4.75 -27.91
N SER A 500 2.69 -4.98 -28.63
CA SER A 500 3.90 -5.62 -28.08
C SER A 500 4.50 -4.82 -26.92
N VAL A 501 4.55 -3.48 -27.03
CA VAL A 501 5.03 -2.60 -25.95
C VAL A 501 4.13 -2.70 -24.71
N HIS A 502 2.81 -2.70 -24.89
CA HIS A 502 1.87 -2.82 -23.77
C HIS A 502 1.97 -4.19 -23.09
N ILE A 503 1.94 -5.29 -23.87
CA ILE A 503 2.06 -6.66 -23.34
C ILE A 503 3.37 -6.83 -22.58
N ARG A 504 4.50 -6.40 -23.17
CA ARG A 504 5.81 -6.49 -22.53
C ARG A 504 5.86 -5.70 -21.22
N THR A 505 5.31 -4.49 -21.19
CA THR A 505 5.31 -3.66 -19.98
C THR A 505 4.44 -4.27 -18.88
N ILE A 506 3.27 -4.81 -19.23
CA ILE A 506 2.37 -5.50 -18.30
C ILE A 506 3.02 -6.76 -17.74
N LEU A 507 3.58 -7.63 -18.59
CA LEU A 507 4.24 -8.87 -18.16
C LEU A 507 5.48 -8.64 -17.26
N ASN A 508 6.17 -7.50 -17.41
CA ASN A 508 7.28 -7.12 -16.53
C ASN A 508 6.81 -6.32 -15.30
N GLY A 509 5.51 -6.02 -15.20
CA GLY A 509 4.94 -5.21 -14.13
C GLY A 509 4.88 -5.97 -12.81
N ARG A 510 5.44 -5.40 -11.75
CA ARG A 510 5.40 -6.01 -10.40
C ARG A 510 3.99 -6.10 -9.80
N ASN A 511 3.12 -5.19 -10.20
CA ASN A 511 1.73 -5.11 -9.75
C ASN A 511 0.77 -5.85 -10.69
N PHE A 512 1.29 -6.61 -11.66
CA PHE A 512 0.48 -7.42 -12.55
C PHE A 512 0.25 -8.80 -11.93
N HIS A 513 -1.00 -9.25 -11.99
CA HIS A 513 -1.45 -10.52 -11.47
C HIS A 513 -2.35 -11.19 -12.49
N HIS A 514 -2.27 -12.51 -12.55
CA HIS A 514 -3.10 -13.36 -13.39
C HIS A 514 -3.98 -14.25 -12.51
N VAL A 515 -5.13 -14.61 -13.04
CA VAL A 515 -5.96 -15.67 -12.47
C VAL A 515 -6.78 -16.30 -13.57
N ASN A 516 -6.93 -17.62 -13.51
CA ASN A 516 -7.92 -18.33 -14.31
C ASN A 516 -9.13 -18.67 -13.43
N LEU A 517 -10.34 -18.35 -13.89
CA LEU A 517 -11.58 -18.54 -13.11
C LEU A 517 -11.98 -20.02 -12.94
N HIS A 518 -11.29 -20.96 -13.59
CA HIS A 518 -11.41 -22.38 -13.26
C HIS A 518 -10.92 -22.71 -11.84
N ASP A 519 -10.06 -21.88 -11.24
CA ASP A 519 -9.65 -21.93 -9.83
C ASP A 519 -10.24 -20.77 -9.03
N ILE A 520 -11.56 -20.83 -8.77
CA ILE A 520 -12.27 -19.77 -8.04
C ILE A 520 -11.75 -19.60 -6.60
N ASP A 521 -11.32 -20.68 -5.96
CA ASP A 521 -10.75 -20.65 -4.61
C ASP A 521 -9.38 -19.95 -4.60
N GLY A 522 -8.57 -20.16 -5.64
CA GLY A 522 -7.36 -19.38 -5.92
C GLY A 522 -7.67 -17.90 -6.14
N ALA A 523 -8.69 -17.59 -6.94
CA ALA A 523 -9.12 -16.22 -7.19
C ALA A 523 -9.55 -15.51 -5.90
N PHE A 524 -10.34 -16.16 -5.04
CA PHE A 524 -10.73 -15.62 -3.73
C PHE A 524 -9.52 -15.32 -2.84
N ARG A 525 -8.57 -16.26 -2.76
CA ARG A 525 -7.34 -16.09 -1.97
C ARG A 525 -6.47 -14.94 -2.50
N LEU A 526 -6.23 -14.92 -3.82
CA LEU A 526 -5.41 -13.90 -4.46
C LEU A 526 -6.05 -12.51 -4.29
N VAL A 527 -7.33 -12.35 -4.58
CA VAL A 527 -8.02 -11.05 -4.38
C VAL A 527 -7.98 -10.62 -2.92
N GLY A 528 -8.18 -11.55 -1.98
CA GLY A 528 -8.04 -11.28 -0.55
C GLY A 528 -6.62 -10.86 -0.13
N GLU A 529 -5.59 -11.29 -0.85
CA GLU A 529 -4.21 -10.83 -0.67
C GLU A 529 -3.99 -9.45 -1.30
N LEU A 530 -4.45 -9.22 -2.53
CA LEU A 530 -4.25 -7.96 -3.26
C LEU A 530 -4.93 -6.76 -2.58
N VAL A 531 -6.06 -7.01 -1.91
CA VAL A 531 -6.78 -5.98 -1.15
C VAL A 531 -6.13 -5.66 0.19
N LYS A 532 -5.29 -6.55 0.72
CA LYS A 532 -4.43 -6.20 1.85
C LYS A 532 -3.31 -5.33 1.31
N LEU A 533 -3.21 -4.09 1.81
CA LEU A 533 -2.13 -3.14 1.52
C LEU A 533 -0.76 -3.70 1.97
N ASP A 534 -0.24 -4.71 1.28
CA ASP A 534 1.12 -5.20 1.47
C ASP A 534 2.05 -4.41 0.55
N ARG A 535 2.41 -3.19 0.98
CA ARG A 535 3.40 -2.35 0.29
C ARG A 535 4.84 -2.78 0.60
N LEU A 536 5.03 -3.88 1.33
CA LEU A 536 6.36 -4.43 1.57
C LEU A 536 6.90 -5.03 0.27
N PRO A 537 8.19 -4.83 -0.04
CA PRO A 537 8.79 -5.53 -1.16
C PRO A 537 8.78 -7.03 -0.87
N ASN A 538 8.69 -7.86 -1.92
CA ASN A 538 8.76 -9.32 -1.77
C ASN A 538 10.08 -9.77 -1.11
N GLU A 539 11.17 -9.05 -1.42
CA GLU A 539 12.52 -9.31 -0.91
C GLU A 539 13.24 -8.00 -0.64
N THR A 540 14.18 -8.03 0.30
CA THR A 540 15.06 -6.88 0.56
C THR A 540 16.07 -6.72 -0.57
N SER A 541 16.27 -5.49 -1.04
CA SER A 541 17.26 -5.17 -2.08
C SER A 541 18.69 -5.60 -1.68
N TYR A 542 19.56 -5.86 -2.65
CA TYR A 542 20.96 -6.22 -2.37
C TYR A 542 21.66 -5.16 -1.50
N GLN A 543 21.47 -3.87 -1.82
CA GLN A 543 22.00 -2.78 -1.01
C GLN A 543 21.41 -2.81 0.42
N GLY A 544 20.10 -3.05 0.54
CA GLY A 544 19.42 -3.21 1.83
C GLY A 544 19.97 -4.36 2.67
N LEU A 545 20.29 -5.52 2.05
CA LEU A 545 20.89 -6.66 2.74
C LEU A 545 22.29 -6.34 3.29
N LEU A 546 23.10 -5.60 2.54
CA LEU A 546 24.41 -5.14 3.00
C LEU A 546 24.31 -4.17 4.18
N LEU A 547 23.37 -3.22 4.12
CA LEU A 547 23.10 -2.28 5.22
C LEU A 547 22.60 -3.01 6.47
N LEU A 548 21.70 -3.99 6.33
CA LEU A 548 21.24 -4.84 7.43
C LEU A 548 22.39 -5.63 8.06
N ARG A 549 23.28 -6.20 7.24
CA ARG A 549 24.49 -6.88 7.75
C ARG A 549 25.36 -5.92 8.56
N SER A 550 25.53 -4.68 8.11
CA SER A 550 26.26 -3.66 8.86
C SER A 550 25.55 -3.35 10.18
N ALA A 551 24.25 -3.05 10.15
CA ALA A 551 23.46 -2.69 11.34
C ALA A 551 23.46 -3.78 12.41
N TRP A 552 23.32 -5.06 12.02
CA TRP A 552 23.39 -6.18 12.95
C TRP A 552 24.80 -6.39 13.54
N CYS A 553 25.86 -6.11 12.77
CA CYS A 553 27.23 -6.14 13.29
C CYS A 553 27.45 -5.08 14.39
N GLU A 554 26.98 -3.86 14.14
CA GLU A 554 27.04 -2.74 15.10
C GLU A 554 26.26 -3.07 16.38
N PHE A 555 25.06 -3.63 16.24
CA PHE A 555 24.25 -4.10 17.35
C PHE A 555 24.98 -5.12 18.23
N ASP A 556 25.50 -6.19 17.62
CA ASP A 556 26.16 -7.27 18.35
C ASP A 556 27.45 -6.78 19.05
N GLY A 557 28.22 -5.91 18.38
CA GLY A 557 29.40 -5.27 18.96
C GLY A 557 29.07 -4.43 20.19
N ALA A 558 28.09 -3.53 20.07
CA ALA A 558 27.65 -2.68 21.17
C ALA A 558 27.07 -3.50 22.34
N MET A 559 26.23 -4.51 22.05
CA MET A 559 25.61 -5.38 23.07
C MET A 559 26.65 -6.23 23.82
N MET A 560 27.65 -6.76 23.12
CA MET A 560 28.77 -7.48 23.74
C MET A 560 29.53 -6.57 24.71
N ASN A 561 29.91 -5.37 24.26
CA ASN A 561 30.65 -4.43 25.10
C ASN A 561 29.83 -3.96 26.31
N ALA A 562 28.54 -3.71 26.13
CA ALA A 562 27.63 -3.43 27.24
C ALA A 562 27.65 -4.53 28.30
N ASN A 563 27.62 -5.80 27.90
CA ASN A 563 27.66 -6.92 28.85
C ASN A 563 29.01 -7.01 29.59
N LYS A 564 30.13 -6.72 28.92
CA LYS A 564 31.47 -6.67 29.56
C LYS A 564 31.54 -5.55 30.61
N TYR A 565 31.12 -4.34 30.26
CA TYR A 565 31.12 -3.20 31.20
C TYR A 565 30.14 -3.40 32.36
N LYS A 566 29.00 -4.07 32.12
CA LYS A 566 28.08 -4.46 33.19
C LYS A 566 28.71 -5.42 34.19
N LEU A 567 29.49 -6.40 33.71
CA LEU A 567 30.22 -7.31 34.60
C LEU A 567 31.28 -6.57 35.41
N ARG A 568 32.05 -5.68 34.76
CA ARG A 568 33.06 -4.84 35.43
C ARG A 568 32.45 -3.93 36.50
N SER A 569 31.34 -3.26 36.18
CA SER A 569 30.58 -2.41 37.13
C SER A 569 30.15 -3.20 38.36
N LYS A 570 29.59 -4.40 38.18
CA LYS A 570 29.22 -5.27 39.32
C LYS A 570 30.42 -5.72 40.14
N LEU A 571 31.52 -6.08 39.48
CA LEU A 571 32.75 -6.53 40.15
C LEU A 571 33.36 -5.39 40.98
N ILE A 572 33.50 -4.20 40.40
CA ILE A 572 34.05 -3.02 41.08
C ILE A 572 33.18 -2.63 42.27
N PHE A 573 31.86 -2.62 42.11
CA PHE A 573 30.94 -2.32 43.22
C PHE A 573 31.01 -3.38 44.32
N PHE A 574 31.08 -4.67 43.96
CA PHE A 574 31.26 -5.74 44.94
C PHE A 574 32.57 -5.61 45.71
N MET A 575 33.68 -5.27 45.04
CA MET A 575 34.97 -5.02 45.70
C MET A 575 34.89 -3.82 46.66
N HIS A 576 34.25 -2.71 46.26
CA HIS A 576 34.00 -1.57 47.16
C HIS A 576 33.23 -1.98 48.42
N LEU A 577 32.20 -2.81 48.26
CA LEU A 577 31.39 -3.29 49.38
C LEU A 577 32.22 -4.13 50.36
N VAL A 578 32.98 -5.10 49.87
CA VAL A 578 33.81 -5.98 50.70
C VAL A 578 34.88 -5.20 51.45
N ILE A 579 35.56 -4.26 50.78
CA ILE A 579 36.60 -3.44 51.42
C ILE A 579 35.99 -2.50 52.46
N SER A 580 34.86 -1.86 52.16
CA SER A 580 34.17 -0.97 53.11
C SER A 580 33.75 -1.71 54.38
N VAL A 581 33.18 -2.91 54.23
CA VAL A 581 32.83 -3.78 55.37
C VAL A 581 34.08 -4.14 56.18
N THR A 582 35.18 -4.50 55.50
CA THR A 582 36.44 -4.90 56.15
C THR A 582 37.10 -3.75 56.91
N ILE A 583 37.10 -2.54 56.33
CA ILE A 583 37.60 -1.30 56.97
C ILE A 583 36.86 -1.06 58.28
N ILE A 584 35.53 -1.15 58.29
CA ILE A 584 34.75 -0.90 59.50
C ILE A 584 35.02 -1.98 60.55
N ILE A 585 35.12 -3.25 60.16
CA ILE A 585 35.45 -4.35 61.08
C ILE A 585 36.83 -4.16 61.73
N ILE A 586 37.86 -3.90 60.93
CA ILE A 586 39.24 -3.69 61.43
C ILE A 586 39.31 -2.43 62.29
N GLY A 587 38.65 -1.34 61.89
CA GLY A 587 38.59 -0.11 62.67
C GLY A 587 37.99 -0.32 64.06
N ASN A 588 36.92 -1.11 64.16
CA ASN A 588 36.33 -1.45 65.46
C ASN A 588 37.19 -2.44 66.26
N LEU A 589 37.84 -3.41 65.61
CA LEU A 589 38.75 -4.32 66.28
C LEU A 589 39.96 -3.58 66.87
N LEU A 590 40.46 -2.56 66.19
CA LEU A 590 41.56 -1.72 66.65
C LEU A 590 41.21 -0.91 67.92
N LEU A 591 39.93 -0.52 68.08
CA LEU A 591 39.46 0.14 69.31
C LEU A 591 39.52 -0.79 70.53
N VAL A 592 39.35 -2.10 70.32
CA VAL A 592 39.39 -3.12 71.37
C VAL A 592 40.81 -3.65 71.60
N PHE A 593 41.58 -3.82 70.52
CA PHE A 593 42.94 -4.35 70.53
C PHE A 593 43.89 -3.43 69.77
N PRO A 594 44.56 -2.50 70.45
CA PRO A 594 45.55 -1.63 69.82
C PRO A 594 46.71 -2.46 69.26
N SER A 595 46.85 -2.49 67.94
CA SER A 595 47.95 -3.18 67.24
C SER A 595 48.43 -2.35 66.07
N THR A 596 49.75 -2.17 65.97
CA THR A 596 50.40 -1.46 64.86
C THR A 596 50.18 -2.18 63.53
N GLN A 597 50.10 -3.51 63.54
CA GLN A 597 49.81 -4.30 62.34
C GLN A 597 48.39 -4.05 61.81
N LEU A 598 47.40 -3.93 62.71
CA LEU A 598 46.02 -3.60 62.33
C LEU A 598 45.90 -2.17 61.79
N GLN A 599 46.68 -1.21 62.34
CA GLN A 599 46.74 0.17 61.82
C GLN A 599 47.29 0.21 60.38
N HIS A 600 48.38 -0.50 60.11
CA HIS A 600 48.94 -0.58 58.76
C HIS A 600 47.97 -1.27 57.77
N ALA A 601 47.28 -2.33 58.21
CA ALA A 601 46.26 -3.00 57.39
C ALA A 601 45.08 -2.07 57.06
N LEU A 602 44.60 -1.29 58.04
CA LEU A 602 43.54 -0.30 57.84
C LEU A 602 43.95 0.78 56.83
N TYR A 603 45.15 1.33 56.96
CA TYR A 603 45.71 2.31 56.02
C TYR A 603 45.84 1.73 54.60
N GLY A 604 46.31 0.48 54.48
CA GLY A 604 46.40 -0.22 53.19
C GLY A 604 45.05 -0.38 52.50
N LEU A 605 44.01 -0.79 53.24
CA LEU A 605 42.66 -0.93 52.71
C LEU A 605 42.03 0.42 52.32
N ALA A 606 42.23 1.46 53.13
CA ALA A 606 41.77 2.82 52.83
C ALA A 606 42.45 3.41 51.58
N THR A 607 43.72 3.10 51.38
CA THR A 607 44.44 3.47 50.14
C THR A 607 43.88 2.69 48.95
N PHE A 608 43.63 1.40 49.11
CA PHE A 608 43.12 0.55 48.04
C PHE A 608 41.70 0.93 47.58
N ILE A 609 40.80 1.28 48.49
CA ILE A 609 39.46 1.78 48.11
C ILE A 609 39.53 3.11 47.35
N THR A 610 40.50 3.97 47.67
CA THR A 610 40.74 5.22 46.93
C THR A 610 41.21 4.94 45.50
N VAL A 611 42.12 3.97 45.33
CA VAL A 611 42.57 3.51 43.99
C VAL A 611 41.39 2.92 43.20
N LEU A 612 40.55 2.10 43.84
CA LEU A 612 39.36 1.54 43.19
C LEU A 612 38.35 2.62 42.80
N SER A 613 38.17 3.65 43.61
CA SER A 613 37.31 4.79 43.29
C SER A 613 37.86 5.57 42.08
N GLY A 614 39.18 5.76 42.02
CA GLY A 614 39.86 6.31 40.84
C GLY A 614 39.64 5.45 39.59
N LEU A 615 39.74 4.13 39.70
CA LEU A 615 39.48 3.20 38.60
C LEU A 615 38.02 3.22 38.14
N ASP A 616 37.05 3.32 39.06
CA ASP A 616 35.63 3.43 38.71
C ASP A 616 35.35 4.75 37.95
N SER A 617 35.94 5.85 38.41
CA SER A 617 35.84 7.17 37.77
C SER A 617 36.50 7.21 36.39
N LEU A 618 37.65 6.54 36.20
CA LEU A 618 38.32 6.46 34.90
C LEU A 618 37.58 5.55 33.91
N LEU A 619 37.12 4.39 34.36
CA LEU A 619 36.45 3.42 33.50
C LEU A 619 34.99 3.78 33.24
N ASN A 620 34.35 4.53 34.13
CA ASN A 620 32.91 4.85 34.14
C ASN A 620 32.02 3.67 33.72
N PRO A 621 32.24 2.46 34.29
CA PRO A 621 31.70 1.23 33.74
C PRO A 621 30.17 1.23 33.79
N THR A 622 29.59 1.80 34.85
CA THR A 622 28.13 1.91 35.05
C THR A 622 27.48 2.75 33.95
N ARG A 623 28.00 3.95 33.69
CA ARG A 623 27.47 4.84 32.64
C ARG A 623 27.63 4.23 31.25
N ARG A 624 28.82 3.68 30.95
CA ARG A 624 29.13 3.09 29.64
C ARG A 624 28.24 1.89 29.31
N TRP A 625 28.00 0.97 30.25
CA TRP A 625 27.15 -0.18 29.93
C TRP A 625 25.69 0.22 29.69
N HIS A 626 25.17 1.22 30.43
CA HIS A 626 23.83 1.75 30.20
C HIS A 626 23.71 2.37 28.83
N GLN A 627 24.65 3.23 28.44
CA GLN A 627 24.66 3.92 27.15
C GLN A 627 24.88 2.97 25.97
N LEU A 628 25.83 2.04 26.06
CA LEU A 628 26.06 1.02 25.02
C LEU A 628 24.85 0.11 24.82
N ARG A 629 24.22 -0.34 25.92
CA ARG A 629 23.02 -1.18 25.85
C ARG A 629 21.84 -0.41 25.27
N SER A 630 21.70 0.85 25.70
CA SER A 630 20.76 1.81 25.16
C SER A 630 20.94 1.90 23.65
N MET A 631 22.12 2.28 23.16
CA MET A 631 22.39 2.41 21.73
C MET A 631 22.16 1.12 20.94
N ALA A 632 22.59 -0.04 21.45
CA ALA A 632 22.28 -1.33 20.82
C ALA A 632 20.77 -1.50 20.62
N CYS A 633 19.95 -1.31 21.66
CA CYS A 633 18.50 -1.39 21.52
C CYS A 633 17.92 -0.36 20.53
N SER A 634 18.54 0.82 20.37
CA SER A 634 18.17 1.81 19.32
C SER A 634 18.36 1.28 17.91
N MET A 635 19.51 0.64 17.68
CA MET A 635 19.84 0.07 16.37
C MET A 635 18.88 -1.08 16.06
N GLU A 636 18.58 -1.92 17.05
CA GLU A 636 17.60 -2.99 16.92
C GLU A 636 16.21 -2.45 16.54
N ALA A 637 15.71 -1.43 17.24
CA ALA A 637 14.43 -0.78 16.90
C ALA A 637 14.44 -0.21 15.47
N THR A 638 15.56 0.41 15.07
CA THR A 638 15.74 0.93 13.71
C THR A 638 15.68 -0.18 12.65
N ILE A 639 16.30 -1.34 12.92
CA ILE A 639 16.23 -2.51 12.04
C ILE A 639 14.78 -3.02 11.92
N TRP A 640 14.04 -3.13 13.04
CA TRP A 640 12.64 -3.58 13.01
C TRP A 640 11.73 -2.62 12.23
N MET A 641 11.86 -1.31 12.47
CA MET A 641 11.12 -0.29 11.70
C MET A 641 11.47 -0.29 10.21
N TYR A 642 12.75 -0.50 9.87
CA TYR A 642 13.17 -0.64 8.48
C TYR A 642 12.55 -1.88 7.84
N ARG A 643 12.67 -3.07 8.48
CA ARG A 643 12.11 -4.33 7.95
C ARG A 643 10.60 -4.23 7.73
N ALA A 644 9.88 -3.50 8.56
CA ALA A 644 8.45 -3.27 8.40
C ALA A 644 8.09 -2.06 7.52
N ARG A 645 9.08 -1.31 7.00
CA ARG A 645 8.89 -0.12 6.16
C ARG A 645 7.95 0.93 6.78
N VAL A 646 8.11 1.21 8.07
CA VAL A 646 7.31 2.19 8.82
C VAL A 646 8.10 3.46 9.17
N GLY A 647 7.37 4.53 9.50
CA GLY A 647 7.95 5.84 9.83
C GLY A 647 8.82 6.39 8.72
N ARG A 648 10.07 6.76 9.02
CA ARG A 648 11.03 7.28 8.03
C ARG A 648 11.41 6.29 6.92
N PHE A 649 11.11 5.00 7.07
CA PHE A 649 11.41 3.96 6.09
C PHE A 649 10.23 3.63 5.18
N GLN A 650 9.16 4.43 5.22
CA GLN A 650 7.99 4.24 4.39
C GLN A 650 8.36 4.33 2.91
N GLN A 651 8.02 3.28 2.17
CA GLN A 651 8.28 3.19 0.74
C GLN A 651 7.20 3.96 -0.03
N SER A 652 7.63 4.87 -0.91
CA SER A 652 6.76 5.50 -1.89
C SER A 652 6.74 4.65 -3.17
N ILE A 653 5.59 4.59 -3.84
CA ILE A 653 5.44 3.92 -5.14
C ILE A 653 6.38 4.54 -6.18
N SER A 654 6.65 5.84 -6.08
CA SER A 654 7.50 6.60 -7.00
C SER A 654 9.00 6.46 -6.73
N ASP A 655 9.40 6.07 -5.52
CA ASP A 655 10.80 6.10 -5.08
C ASP A 655 11.17 4.84 -4.27
N ASN A 656 11.71 3.87 -5.00
CA ASN A 656 12.11 2.57 -4.45
C ASN A 656 13.43 2.61 -3.67
N ALA A 657 14.26 3.65 -3.81
CA ALA A 657 15.58 3.71 -3.18
C ALA A 657 15.59 4.48 -1.84
N ARG A 658 14.51 5.22 -1.56
CA ARG A 658 14.36 6.01 -0.34
C ARG A 658 14.60 5.22 0.97
N PRO A 659 14.04 4.01 1.17
CA PRO A 659 14.24 3.28 2.43
C PRO A 659 15.71 2.95 2.73
N GLU A 660 16.49 2.59 1.71
CA GLU A 660 17.92 2.27 1.85
C GLU A 660 18.76 3.52 2.14
N ILE A 661 18.43 4.65 1.52
CA ILE A 661 19.08 5.94 1.79
C ILE A 661 18.84 6.36 3.24
N GLU A 662 17.59 6.27 3.70
CA GLU A 662 17.20 6.60 5.07
C GLU A 662 17.83 5.64 6.08
N LEU A 663 17.97 4.35 5.76
CA LEU A 663 18.66 3.39 6.63
C LEU A 663 20.14 3.73 6.77
N CYS A 664 20.81 4.08 5.66
CA CYS A 664 22.19 4.54 5.68
C CYS A 664 22.36 5.79 6.56
N ALA A 665 21.50 6.80 6.37
CA ALA A 665 21.48 8.01 7.20
C ALA A 665 21.27 7.69 8.68
N ALA A 666 20.32 6.80 9.01
CA ALA A 666 20.05 6.37 10.37
C ALA A 666 21.24 5.64 11.02
N ILE A 667 21.93 4.77 10.29
CA ILE A 667 23.13 4.08 10.78
C ILE A 667 24.26 5.07 11.06
N ASN A 668 24.48 6.04 10.17
CA ASN A 668 25.53 7.04 10.35
C ASN A 668 25.23 7.97 11.54
N ALA A 669 24.00 8.45 11.67
CA ALA A 669 23.58 9.22 12.83
C ALA A 669 23.76 8.44 14.14
N TRP A 670 23.46 7.13 14.12
CA TRP A 670 23.67 6.26 15.29
C TRP A 670 25.16 6.10 15.64
N ARG A 671 26.05 6.00 14.66
CA ARG A 671 27.51 5.92 14.89
C ARG A 671 28.04 7.19 15.55
N GLU A 672 27.62 8.36 15.08
CA GLU A 672 27.99 9.65 15.65
C GLU A 672 27.48 9.80 17.10
N GLU A 673 26.23 9.39 17.35
CA GLU A 673 25.64 9.41 18.70
C GLU A 673 26.35 8.42 19.64
N LEU A 674 26.70 7.22 19.16
CA LEU A 674 27.39 6.20 19.97
C LEU A 674 28.75 6.70 20.48
N VAL A 675 29.54 7.30 19.60
CA VAL A 675 30.89 7.78 19.92
C VAL A 675 30.83 8.99 20.86
N SER A 676 29.89 9.93 20.61
CA SER A 676 29.73 11.14 21.42
C SER A 676 29.09 10.87 22.79
N ALA A 677 28.10 9.98 22.88
CA ALA A 677 27.35 9.75 24.11
C ALA A 677 28.14 8.96 25.15
N ALA A 678 29.03 8.04 24.73
CA ALA A 678 29.63 7.04 25.61
C ALA A 678 31.10 7.29 25.98
N ASP A 679 31.68 8.43 25.58
CA ASP A 679 33.09 8.77 25.81
C ASP A 679 34.01 7.62 25.37
N LEU A 680 33.75 7.12 24.16
CA LEU A 680 34.38 5.94 23.56
C LEU A 680 35.43 6.30 22.50
N GLN A 681 35.67 7.59 22.26
CA GLN A 681 36.65 8.09 21.29
C GLN A 681 38.06 7.53 21.50
N THR A 682 38.38 7.14 22.74
CA THR A 682 39.68 6.61 23.15
C THR A 682 39.70 5.08 23.34
N THR A 683 38.67 4.36 22.84
CA THR A 683 38.52 2.91 23.06
C THR A 683 38.61 2.07 21.79
N ASP A 684 38.94 0.79 21.92
CA ASP A 684 38.98 -0.20 20.82
C ASP A 684 37.58 -0.63 20.32
N LEU A 685 36.61 0.28 20.28
CA LEU A 685 35.23 -0.04 19.90
C LEU A 685 35.12 -0.55 18.45
N GLU A 686 35.84 0.10 17.54
CA GLU A 686 35.86 -0.15 16.09
C GLU A 686 36.73 -1.36 15.68
N ARG A 687 37.23 -2.13 16.65
CA ARG A 687 38.04 -3.31 16.35
C ARG A 687 37.18 -4.38 15.65
N ARG A 688 37.75 -5.05 14.64
CA ARG A 688 37.14 -6.24 14.03
C ARG A 688 37.03 -7.40 15.03
N TRP A 689 35.81 -7.89 15.23
CA TRP A 689 35.50 -8.97 16.17
C TRP A 689 35.57 -10.36 15.51
N ALA A 690 35.74 -11.40 16.33
CA ALA A 690 35.72 -12.78 15.85
C ALA A 690 34.29 -13.20 15.42
N PRO A 691 34.15 -14.16 14.49
CA PRO A 691 32.83 -14.58 13.99
C PRO A 691 31.83 -15.04 15.04
N SER A 692 32.30 -15.52 16.21
CA SER A 692 31.46 -15.95 17.32
C SER A 692 30.71 -14.82 18.05
N VAL A 693 31.09 -13.56 17.79
CA VAL A 693 30.41 -12.38 18.36
C VAL A 693 29.11 -12.08 17.62
N TYR A 694 29.05 -12.40 16.33
CA TYR A 694 27.91 -12.12 15.45
C TYR A 694 26.87 -13.23 15.57
N LYS A 695 25.66 -12.87 16.04
CA LYS A 695 24.60 -13.82 16.42
C LYS A 695 23.44 -13.89 15.45
N HIS A 696 23.32 -12.94 14.54
CA HIS A 696 22.21 -12.80 13.60
C HIS A 696 22.58 -13.36 12.21
N HIS A 697 23.42 -14.39 12.19
CA HIS A 697 23.84 -15.09 10.98
C HIS A 697 24.40 -14.20 9.85
N GLN A 698 25.07 -13.10 10.24
CA GLN A 698 25.69 -12.12 9.35
C GLN A 698 26.82 -12.70 8.49
N PHE A 699 27.47 -13.76 8.98
CA PHE A 699 28.58 -14.45 8.34
C PHE A 699 28.41 -15.97 8.46
N GLN A 700 28.99 -16.71 7.52
CA GLN A 700 28.98 -18.16 7.53
C GLN A 700 29.78 -18.71 8.74
N VAL A 701 29.15 -19.57 9.53
CA VAL A 701 29.80 -20.23 10.67
C VAL A 701 30.16 -21.66 10.29
N LYS A 702 31.43 -22.07 10.50
CA LYS A 702 31.96 -23.39 10.07
C LYS A 702 31.27 -24.62 10.67
N LYS A 703 30.44 -24.47 11.72
CA LYS A 703 29.66 -25.55 12.35
C LYS A 703 28.35 -24.99 12.95
N ALA A 704 27.29 -24.92 12.15
CA ALA A 704 25.97 -24.63 12.69
C ALA A 704 25.33 -25.94 13.18
N LYS A 705 24.90 -26.01 14.45
CA LYS A 705 23.88 -26.99 14.85
C LYS A 705 22.61 -26.64 14.07
N THR A 706 21.94 -27.65 13.49
CA THR A 706 20.66 -27.52 12.79
C THR A 706 19.54 -27.16 13.77
N VAL A 707 19.56 -25.93 14.27
CA VAL A 707 18.45 -25.35 15.02
C VAL A 707 17.45 -24.80 14.00
N PRO A 708 16.14 -25.04 14.16
CA PRO A 708 15.12 -24.41 13.32
C PRO A 708 15.30 -22.89 13.36
N ILE A 709 15.42 -22.27 12.18
CA ILE A 709 15.55 -20.82 12.06
C ILE A 709 14.22 -20.21 12.51
N SER A 710 14.26 -19.32 13.51
CA SER A 710 13.07 -18.63 14.01
C SER A 710 12.86 -17.26 13.35
N ASP A 711 13.94 -16.61 12.91
CA ASP A 711 13.94 -15.33 12.20
C ASP A 711 15.12 -15.34 11.21
N ASP A 712 14.89 -14.86 9.99
CA ASP A 712 15.95 -14.72 8.96
C ASP A 712 16.76 -13.42 9.11
N HIS A 713 16.29 -12.49 9.94
CA HIS A 713 16.89 -11.19 10.24
C HIS A 713 17.00 -10.23 9.04
N HIS A 714 16.39 -10.55 7.90
CA HIS A 714 16.53 -9.74 6.69
C HIS A 714 15.26 -9.54 5.88
N SER A 715 14.30 -10.46 5.95
CA SER A 715 13.09 -10.34 5.15
C SER A 715 12.24 -9.15 5.62
N PRO A 716 11.52 -8.50 4.68
CA PRO A 716 10.46 -7.57 5.00
C PRO A 716 9.42 -8.19 5.93
N LEU A 717 8.94 -7.41 6.89
CA LEU A 717 8.25 -7.95 8.05
C LEU A 717 6.79 -7.51 8.10
N LYS A 718 5.90 -8.49 8.05
CA LYS A 718 4.46 -8.29 8.25
C LYS A 718 4.12 -8.00 9.71
N PRO A 719 3.02 -7.28 10.00
CA PRO A 719 2.60 -6.97 11.36
C PRO A 719 2.50 -8.20 12.28
N GLU A 720 1.97 -9.32 11.77
CA GLU A 720 1.80 -10.56 12.53
C GLU A 720 3.15 -11.18 12.91
N ALA A 721 4.13 -11.12 11.99
CA ALA A 721 5.48 -11.58 12.25
C ALA A 721 6.19 -10.67 13.27
N TYR A 722 5.97 -9.35 13.22
CA TYR A 722 6.45 -8.42 14.24
C TYR A 722 5.89 -8.75 15.63
N LEU A 723 4.57 -8.99 15.72
CA LEU A 723 3.92 -9.35 16.97
C LEU A 723 4.54 -10.61 17.59
N GLN A 724 4.78 -11.65 16.79
CA GLN A 724 5.33 -12.91 17.28
C GLN A 724 6.83 -12.81 17.62
N LEU A 725 7.65 -12.29 16.69
CA LEU A 725 9.10 -12.31 16.81
C LEU A 725 9.63 -11.26 17.78
N ARG A 726 8.96 -10.09 17.87
CA ARG A 726 9.44 -8.94 18.64
C ARG A 726 8.59 -8.67 19.87
N LEU A 727 7.31 -8.32 19.68
CA LEU A 727 6.49 -7.81 20.79
C LEU A 727 6.18 -8.89 21.84
N GLN A 728 5.70 -10.06 21.40
CA GLN A 728 5.36 -11.19 22.26
C GLN A 728 6.61 -11.78 22.92
N HIS A 729 7.74 -11.82 22.19
CA HIS A 729 9.03 -12.23 22.73
C HIS A 729 9.46 -11.34 23.90
N MET A 730 9.42 -10.02 23.71
CA MET A 730 9.78 -9.05 24.75
C MET A 730 8.80 -9.07 25.93
N MET A 731 7.50 -9.21 25.67
CA MET A 731 6.50 -9.37 26.72
C MET A 731 6.77 -10.61 27.58
N THR A 732 7.07 -11.75 26.94
CA THR A 732 7.40 -13.01 27.64
C THR A 732 8.68 -12.87 28.45
N PHE A 733 9.68 -12.19 27.89
CA PHE A 733 10.94 -11.87 28.58
C PHE A 733 10.71 -11.09 29.87
N TYR A 734 9.85 -10.07 29.86
CA TYR A 734 9.51 -9.28 31.05
C TYR A 734 8.66 -10.09 32.04
N GLN A 735 7.63 -10.79 31.57
CA GLN A 735 6.73 -11.59 32.41
C GLN A 735 7.46 -12.71 33.16
N LYS A 736 8.41 -13.40 32.51
CA LYS A 736 9.20 -14.47 33.14
C LYS A 736 10.10 -13.94 34.28
N ARG A 737 10.52 -12.68 34.21
CA ARG A 737 11.46 -12.06 35.17
C ARG A 737 10.79 -11.36 36.34
N LEU A 738 9.58 -10.83 36.15
CA LEU A 738 8.79 -10.18 37.19
C LEU A 738 8.68 -10.99 38.51
N PRO A 739 8.29 -12.28 38.51
CA PRO A 739 8.13 -13.04 39.75
C PRO A 739 9.48 -13.26 40.46
N VAL A 740 10.55 -13.46 39.69
CA VAL A 740 11.91 -13.65 40.22
C VAL A 740 12.36 -12.40 40.97
N TYR A 741 12.26 -11.22 40.36
CA TYR A 741 12.67 -9.97 41.00
C TYR A 741 11.78 -9.58 42.17
N THR A 742 10.48 -9.89 42.10
CA THR A 742 9.55 -9.64 43.20
C THR A 742 9.89 -10.50 44.42
N ARG A 743 10.20 -11.79 44.21
CA ARG A 743 10.65 -12.70 45.27
C ARG A 743 11.99 -12.26 45.86
N ILE A 744 12.96 -11.89 45.01
CA ILE A 744 14.26 -11.39 45.49
C ILE A 744 14.05 -10.15 46.36
N ARG A 745 13.26 -9.16 45.89
CA ARG A 745 12.96 -7.95 46.66
C ARG A 745 12.30 -8.28 48.01
N PHE A 746 11.29 -9.15 48.01
CA PHE A 746 10.61 -9.56 49.22
C PHE A 746 11.58 -10.16 50.23
N TRP A 747 12.38 -11.15 49.83
CA TRP A 747 13.35 -11.78 50.71
C TRP A 747 14.46 -10.83 51.17
N THR A 748 14.95 -9.93 50.32
CA THR A 748 15.92 -8.91 50.74
C THR A 748 15.35 -8.01 51.83
N ARG A 749 14.08 -7.59 51.72
CA ARG A 749 13.41 -6.78 52.77
C ARG A 749 13.15 -7.56 54.05
N VAL A 750 12.80 -8.84 53.96
CA VAL A 750 12.65 -9.70 55.14
C VAL A 750 13.99 -9.83 55.87
N VAL A 751 15.09 -10.06 55.16
CA VAL A 751 16.44 -10.15 55.76
C VAL A 751 16.85 -8.83 56.43
N GLU A 752 16.60 -7.69 55.78
CA GLU A 752 16.88 -6.36 56.35
C GLU A 752 16.13 -6.11 57.67
N LEU A 753 14.83 -6.46 57.73
CA LEU A 753 14.03 -6.35 58.95
C LEU A 753 14.53 -7.30 60.05
N SER A 754 14.85 -8.53 59.70
CA SER A 754 15.40 -9.52 60.65
C SER A 754 16.74 -9.07 61.23
N LEU A 755 17.63 -8.49 60.43
CA LEU A 755 18.90 -7.94 60.90
C LEU A 755 18.68 -6.75 61.84
N THR A 756 17.72 -5.88 61.52
CA THR A 756 17.38 -4.74 62.39
C THR A 756 16.84 -5.20 63.75
N ALA A 757 15.94 -6.19 63.76
CA ALA A 757 15.42 -6.79 64.99
C ALA A 757 16.52 -7.51 65.79
N SER A 758 17.41 -8.23 65.11
CA SER A 758 18.56 -8.91 65.74
C SER A 758 19.52 -7.90 66.37
N GLY A 759 19.76 -6.76 65.71
CA GLY A 759 20.56 -5.66 66.24
C GLY A 759 19.97 -5.08 67.53
N ALA A 760 18.65 -4.88 67.58
CA ALA A 760 17.97 -4.40 68.79
C ALA A 760 18.08 -5.40 69.96
N LEU A 761 17.91 -6.70 69.69
CA LEU A 761 18.05 -7.75 70.70
C LEU A 761 19.49 -7.83 71.24
N LEU A 762 20.48 -7.79 70.36
CA LEU A 762 21.90 -7.82 70.76
C LEU A 762 22.31 -6.58 71.56
N ALA A 763 21.71 -5.42 71.26
CA ALA A 763 21.89 -4.19 72.03
C ALA A 763 21.33 -4.34 73.46
N TYR A 764 20.15 -4.95 73.62
CA TYR A 764 19.59 -5.26 74.94
C TYR A 764 20.48 -6.22 75.75
N LEU A 765 21.14 -7.17 75.09
CA LEU A 765 22.09 -8.11 75.71
C LEU A 765 23.49 -7.50 75.97
N ASN A 766 23.67 -6.19 75.77
CA ASN A 766 24.94 -5.47 75.92
C ASN A 766 26.11 -6.02 75.06
N GLN A 767 25.82 -6.71 73.95
CA GLN A 767 26.81 -7.27 73.03
C GLN A 767 27.20 -6.26 71.93
N THR A 768 27.93 -5.21 72.30
CA THR A 768 28.23 -4.05 71.44
C THR A 768 28.92 -4.41 70.12
N ILE A 769 29.89 -5.33 70.12
CA ILE A 769 30.63 -5.74 68.92
C ILE A 769 29.71 -6.48 67.93
N ALA A 770 28.81 -7.33 68.44
CA ALA A 770 27.88 -8.09 67.60
C ALA A 770 26.85 -7.16 66.91
N VAL A 771 26.39 -6.12 67.62
CA VAL A 771 25.49 -5.10 67.06
C VAL A 771 26.15 -4.39 65.87
N ILE A 772 27.42 -3.99 66.01
CA ILE A 772 28.18 -3.30 64.96
C ILE A 772 28.28 -4.18 63.70
N ILE A 773 28.59 -5.47 63.84
CA ILE A 773 28.67 -6.41 62.71
C ILE A 773 27.33 -6.51 61.99
N VAL A 774 26.22 -6.64 62.73
CA VAL A 774 24.87 -6.73 62.15
C VAL A 774 24.51 -5.45 61.38
N ILE A 775 24.82 -4.27 61.92
CA ILE A 775 24.58 -2.98 61.25
C ILE A 775 25.38 -2.90 59.95
N ILE A 776 26.65 -3.29 59.95
CA ILE A 776 27.51 -3.26 58.75
C ILE A 776 26.95 -4.16 57.65
N VAL A 777 26.55 -5.39 58.01
CA VAL A 777 25.94 -6.33 57.05
C VAL A 777 24.62 -5.78 56.52
N CYS A 778 23.79 -5.16 57.36
CA CYS A 778 22.55 -4.53 56.96
C CYS A 778 22.79 -3.38 55.97
N SER A 779 23.72 -2.46 56.29
CA SER A 779 24.12 -1.36 55.40
C SER A 779 24.68 -1.85 54.07
N ALA A 780 25.47 -2.94 54.09
CA ALA A 780 25.99 -3.53 52.87
C ALA A 780 24.88 -4.12 51.97
N LEU A 781 23.90 -4.78 52.57
CA LEU A 781 22.72 -5.29 51.86
C LEU A 781 21.87 -4.16 51.27
N ILE A 782 21.67 -3.07 52.01
CA ILE A 782 20.95 -1.88 51.53
C ILE A 782 21.68 -1.31 50.31
N SER A 783 22.98 -1.06 50.39
CA SER A 783 23.80 -0.56 49.27
C SER A 783 23.73 -1.46 48.04
N TRP A 784 23.77 -2.79 48.21
CA TRP A 784 23.60 -3.72 47.09
C TRP A 784 22.18 -3.70 46.51
N SER A 785 21.17 -3.57 47.35
CA SER A 785 19.77 -3.46 46.91
C SER A 785 19.52 -2.20 46.09
N GLU A 786 20.13 -1.07 46.48
CA GLU A 786 20.07 0.20 45.77
C GLU A 786 20.81 0.14 44.44
N PHE A 787 22.05 -0.37 44.44
CA PHE A 787 22.84 -0.55 43.22
C PHE A 787 22.15 -1.49 42.21
N SER A 788 21.50 -2.55 42.71
CA SER A 788 20.79 -3.50 41.86
C SER A 788 19.45 -2.98 41.33
N ASP A 789 18.93 -1.88 41.89
CA ASP A 789 17.78 -1.11 41.41
C ASP A 789 16.53 -1.98 41.13
N ILE A 790 16.33 -3.01 41.96
CA ILE A 790 15.30 -4.05 41.74
C ILE A 790 13.89 -3.45 41.72
N SER A 791 13.60 -2.49 42.59
CA SER A 791 12.30 -1.81 42.66
C SER A 791 11.95 -1.11 41.34
N LYS A 792 12.89 -0.33 40.79
CA LYS A 792 12.71 0.37 39.52
C LYS A 792 12.55 -0.61 38.36
N LYS A 793 13.29 -1.75 38.37
CA LYS A 793 13.14 -2.81 37.35
C LYS A 793 11.75 -3.43 37.35
N ILE A 794 11.19 -3.72 38.53
CA ILE A 794 9.83 -4.26 38.63
C ILE A 794 8.83 -3.25 38.07
N GLU A 795 8.91 -1.98 38.50
CA GLU A 795 8.01 -0.92 38.02
C GLU A 795 8.07 -0.77 36.49
N ARG A 796 9.28 -0.73 35.91
CA ARG A 796 9.47 -0.62 34.46
C ARG A 796 8.91 -1.81 33.71
N TYR A 797 9.19 -3.04 34.14
CA TYR A 797 8.67 -4.24 33.48
C TYR A 797 7.15 -4.34 33.59
N THR A 798 6.57 -3.99 34.75
CA THR A 798 5.11 -3.96 34.93
C THR A 798 4.46 -2.92 34.02
N ARG A 799 5.05 -1.71 33.89
CA ARG A 799 4.57 -0.67 32.99
C ARG A 799 4.63 -1.13 31.52
N ALA A 800 5.78 -1.65 31.08
CA ALA A 800 5.97 -2.11 29.71
C ALA A 800 4.97 -3.23 29.34
N VAL A 801 4.81 -4.26 30.19
CA VAL A 801 3.85 -5.35 29.95
C VAL A 801 2.41 -4.84 29.87
N ARG A 802 2.02 -3.89 30.74
CA ARG A 802 0.68 -3.29 30.69
C ARG A 802 0.44 -2.53 29.39
N SER A 803 1.42 -1.72 28.96
CA SER A 803 1.34 -0.98 27.70
C SER A 803 1.29 -1.91 26.48
N MET A 804 2.10 -2.98 26.46
CA MET A 804 2.06 -4.00 25.39
C MET A 804 0.69 -4.68 25.31
N LYS A 805 0.08 -5.04 26.45
CA LYS A 805 -1.28 -5.61 26.49
C LYS A 805 -2.34 -4.65 25.94
N LYS A 806 -2.23 -3.35 26.27
CA LYS A 806 -3.12 -2.32 25.74
C LYS A 806 -3.00 -2.19 24.22
N LEU A 807 -1.77 -2.23 23.71
CA LEU A 807 -1.50 -2.18 22.26
C LEU A 807 -2.07 -3.40 21.54
N LEU A 808 -1.86 -4.61 22.08
CA LEU A 808 -2.46 -5.84 21.54
C LEU A 808 -3.99 -5.80 21.54
N SER A 809 -4.60 -5.33 22.64
CA SER A 809 -6.06 -5.23 22.73
C SER A 809 -6.64 -4.26 21.69
N TRP A 810 -5.93 -3.17 21.37
CA TRP A 810 -6.31 -2.25 20.30
C TRP A 810 -6.18 -2.91 18.92
N TRP A 811 -5.09 -3.63 18.67
CA TRP A 811 -4.86 -4.34 17.41
C TRP A 811 -5.90 -5.44 17.15
N ASP A 812 -6.30 -6.16 18.20
CA ASP A 812 -7.28 -7.25 18.12
C ASP A 812 -8.68 -6.76 17.70
N VAL A 813 -9.02 -5.49 17.98
CA VAL A 813 -10.31 -4.88 17.60
C VAL A 813 -10.39 -4.50 16.11
N LEU A 814 -9.25 -4.31 15.43
CA LEU A 814 -9.21 -3.93 14.02
C LEU A 814 -9.62 -5.08 13.10
N THR A 815 -10.36 -4.77 12.03
CA THR A 815 -10.66 -5.70 10.93
C THR A 815 -9.41 -6.02 10.10
N ASP A 816 -9.40 -7.12 9.34
CA ASP A 816 -8.23 -7.51 8.53
C ASP A 816 -7.80 -6.45 7.51
N VAL A 817 -8.74 -5.66 6.99
CA VAL A 817 -8.47 -4.54 6.08
C VAL A 817 -7.87 -3.35 6.84
N GLU A 818 -8.39 -3.05 8.04
CA GLU A 818 -7.82 -1.99 8.89
C GLU A 818 -6.42 -2.34 9.39
N ARG A 819 -6.15 -3.62 9.68
CA ARG A 819 -4.81 -4.12 10.02
C ARG A 819 -3.84 -4.00 8.86
N ALA A 820 -4.33 -4.02 7.62
CA ALA A 820 -3.52 -3.75 6.44
C ALA A 820 -3.25 -2.25 6.22
N GLY A 821 -3.99 -1.36 6.90
CA GLY A 821 -3.81 0.09 6.76
C GLY A 821 -2.46 0.58 7.27
N ILE A 822 -1.79 1.43 6.48
CA ILE A 822 -0.42 1.91 6.75
C ILE A 822 -0.33 2.65 8.08
N ASP A 823 -1.30 3.53 8.36
CA ASP A 823 -1.31 4.32 9.59
C ASP A 823 -1.44 3.42 10.82
N ASN A 824 -2.24 2.35 10.72
CA ASN A 824 -2.41 1.38 11.80
C ASN A 824 -1.16 0.52 11.99
N ILE A 825 -0.52 0.08 10.90
CA ILE A 825 0.75 -0.66 10.95
C ILE A 825 1.87 0.21 11.54
N SER A 826 1.98 1.47 11.11
CA SER A 826 2.94 2.42 11.65
C SER A 826 2.68 2.65 13.14
N THR A 827 1.42 2.91 13.50
CA THR A 827 1.01 3.07 14.91
C THR A 827 1.36 1.84 15.74
N LEU A 828 1.12 0.63 15.23
CA LEU A 828 1.45 -0.61 15.94
C LEU A 828 2.94 -0.71 16.25
N ILE A 829 3.78 -0.52 15.23
CA ILE A 829 5.21 -0.78 15.32
C ILE A 829 5.94 0.37 16.01
N GLU A 830 5.62 1.61 15.69
CA GLU A 830 6.21 2.79 16.34
C GLU A 830 5.84 2.85 17.81
N THR A 831 4.57 2.58 18.17
CA THR A 831 4.17 2.49 19.58
C THR A 831 4.81 1.28 20.26
N GLY A 832 4.91 0.13 19.56
CA GLY A 832 5.57 -1.07 20.07
C GLY A 832 7.04 -0.84 20.41
N GLU A 833 7.80 -0.28 19.48
CA GLU A 833 9.21 0.06 19.68
C GLU A 833 9.38 1.22 20.67
N SER A 834 8.47 2.19 20.72
CA SER A 834 8.48 3.24 21.75
C SER A 834 8.29 2.65 23.15
N ILE A 835 7.35 1.71 23.35
CA ILE A 835 7.16 1.03 24.65
C ILE A 835 8.43 0.28 25.07
N ILE A 836 9.10 -0.39 24.13
CA ILE A 836 10.37 -1.09 24.38
C ILE A 836 11.50 -0.08 24.69
N SER A 837 11.53 1.06 24.00
CA SER A 837 12.52 2.12 24.16
C SER A 837 12.35 2.94 25.45
N ASP A 838 11.13 3.13 25.94
CA ASP A 838 10.83 3.85 27.18
C ASP A 838 11.43 3.15 28.41
N GLU A 839 11.54 1.81 28.37
CA GLU A 839 12.27 1.05 29.39
C GLU A 839 13.73 1.50 29.50
N ARG A 840 14.32 1.86 28.36
CA ARG A 840 15.71 2.27 28.18
C ARG A 840 15.94 3.73 28.58
N GLN A 841 15.06 4.67 28.21
CA GLN A 841 15.25 6.11 28.52
C GLN A 841 15.26 6.39 30.04
N ALA A 842 14.55 5.58 30.82
CA ALA A 842 14.55 5.64 32.28
C ALA A 842 15.94 5.41 32.91
N TRP A 843 16.89 4.80 32.18
CA TRP A 843 18.26 4.63 32.66
C TRP A 843 19.09 5.92 32.54
N ASN A 844 18.82 6.72 31.50
CA ASN A 844 19.53 7.98 31.24
C ASN A 844 18.98 9.15 32.06
N SER A 845 17.68 9.22 32.33
CA SER A 845 17.08 10.29 33.15
C SER A 845 17.57 10.29 34.60
N THR A 846 17.94 9.12 35.13
CA THR A 846 18.58 9.01 36.46
C THR A 846 20.02 9.52 36.44
N ALA A 847 20.77 9.22 35.36
CA ALA A 847 22.16 9.66 35.20
C ALA A 847 22.29 11.17 34.93
N ASN A 848 21.38 11.76 34.14
CA ASN A 848 21.37 13.20 33.85
C ASN A 848 20.92 14.05 35.04
N ARG A 849 20.01 13.55 35.91
CA ARG A 849 19.67 14.26 37.16
C ARG A 849 20.85 14.37 38.11
N LEU A 850 21.68 13.33 38.20
CA LEU A 850 22.90 13.34 39.02
C LEU A 850 23.97 14.29 38.46
N SER A 851 24.12 14.39 37.13
CA SER A 851 25.07 15.32 36.51
C SER A 851 24.62 16.79 36.58
N LEU A 852 23.31 17.05 36.54
CA LEU A 852 22.73 18.38 36.77
C LEU A 852 22.84 18.80 38.24
N ALA A 853 22.64 17.87 39.18
CA ALA A 853 22.83 18.13 40.61
C ALA A 853 24.31 18.38 40.97
N ALA A 854 25.24 17.70 40.30
CA ALA A 854 26.69 17.90 40.49
C ALA A 854 27.22 19.20 39.85
N LYS A 855 26.45 19.85 38.95
CA LYS A 855 26.84 21.08 38.25
C LYS A 855 26.38 22.38 38.95
N GLN A 856 25.77 22.32 40.13
CA GLN A 856 25.49 23.51 40.94
C GLN A 856 26.54 23.69 42.05
N PRO A 857 27.60 24.50 41.84
CA PRO A 857 28.42 24.97 42.95
C PRO A 857 27.76 26.21 43.57
N GLY A 858 27.33 26.09 44.82
CA GLY A 858 27.02 27.22 45.71
C GLY A 858 25.75 28.00 45.39
N GLY A 859 24.64 27.63 46.03
CA GLY A 859 23.47 28.48 46.20
C GLY A 859 22.94 28.31 47.62
N LEU A 860 22.85 29.40 48.38
CA LEU A 860 22.41 29.42 49.78
C LEU A 860 21.09 28.66 49.96
N VAL A 861 21.08 27.76 50.94
CA VAL A 861 19.87 27.16 51.48
C VAL A 861 19.19 28.23 52.34
N ASP A 862 18.04 28.72 51.89
CA ASP A 862 17.17 29.60 52.67
C ASP A 862 16.32 28.74 53.62
N PRO A 863 16.41 28.89 54.96
CA PRO A 863 15.75 27.99 55.90
C PRO A 863 14.41 28.57 56.38
N LYS A 864 13.33 28.38 55.61
CA LYS A 864 11.95 28.38 56.14
C LYS A 864 11.08 27.33 55.43
N ALA A 865 10.57 26.41 56.24
CA ALA A 865 9.70 25.27 55.93
C ALA A 865 8.28 25.70 55.47
N PRO A 866 7.26 24.80 55.28
CA PRO A 866 7.23 23.33 55.35
C PRO A 866 6.46 22.65 54.17
N GLY A 867 6.35 21.33 54.24
CA GLY A 867 5.89 20.45 53.16
C GLY A 867 4.43 20.51 52.73
N GLY A 868 4.15 19.79 51.64
CA GLY A 868 2.82 19.60 51.08
C GLY A 868 2.84 18.53 49.99
N ILE A 869 2.37 17.33 50.34
CA ILE A 869 2.05 16.23 49.44
C ILE A 869 0.72 16.57 48.75
N LEU A 870 0.72 16.74 47.42
CA LEU A 870 -0.42 16.58 46.53
C LEU A 870 0.17 16.14 45.18
N GLY A 871 -0.15 14.99 44.58
CA GLY A 871 -1.45 14.37 44.47
C GLY A 871 -2.18 14.97 43.27
N SER A 872 -1.86 14.56 42.05
CA SER A 872 -2.61 14.93 40.85
C SER A 872 -2.89 13.68 40.00
N GLN A 873 -4.11 13.17 40.18
CA GLN A 873 -4.87 12.43 39.18
C GLN A 873 -5.96 13.36 38.64
N GLY A 874 -6.20 13.32 37.33
CA GLY A 874 -7.53 13.37 36.72
C GLY A 874 -8.11 14.74 36.30
N GLY A 875 -8.60 14.79 35.04
CA GLY A 875 -9.53 15.80 34.49
C GLY A 875 -8.94 16.59 33.32
N SER A 876 -9.05 16.18 32.05
CA SER A 876 -10.21 16.21 31.13
C SER A 876 -10.32 17.49 30.28
N LEU A 877 -10.24 17.30 28.96
CA LEU A 877 -11.06 17.91 27.88
C LEU A 877 -11.37 19.41 27.91
N GLN A 878 -10.73 20.18 27.02
CA GLN A 878 -11.34 20.97 25.92
C GLN A 878 -10.36 22.07 25.47
N GLY A 879 -10.31 22.32 24.16
CA GLY A 879 -9.63 23.49 23.58
C GLY A 879 -8.94 23.18 22.27
N LYS A 880 -9.71 23.14 21.18
CA LYS A 880 -9.20 23.34 19.82
C LYS A 880 -8.61 24.74 19.75
N GLU A 881 -7.36 24.87 19.33
CA GLU A 881 -6.91 26.06 18.60
C GLU A 881 -5.78 25.70 17.65
N SER A 882 -5.94 26.17 16.43
CA SER A 882 -5.11 26.03 15.24
C SER A 882 -3.80 26.78 15.37
N LEU A 883 -2.68 26.15 15.00
CA LEU A 883 -1.45 26.85 14.64
C LEU A 883 -0.94 26.34 13.29
N THR A 884 -1.28 27.10 12.27
CA THR A 884 -0.64 27.20 10.96
C THR A 884 0.79 27.71 11.07
N GLU A 885 1.64 27.19 10.19
CA GLU A 885 2.85 27.80 9.62
C GLU A 885 3.97 28.24 10.57
N LEU A 886 5.06 27.46 10.59
CA LEU A 886 6.42 28.01 10.71
C LEU A 886 7.34 27.36 9.68
N SER A 887 7.79 28.25 8.80
CA SER A 887 8.51 28.05 7.55
C SER A 887 9.89 27.41 7.71
N ALA A 888 10.26 26.68 6.67
CA ALA A 888 11.60 26.22 6.35
C ALA A 888 12.69 27.28 6.52
N THR A 889 13.76 26.93 7.25
CA THR A 889 15.07 27.58 7.13
C THR A 889 16.05 26.58 6.54
N SER A 890 16.29 26.75 5.25
CA SER A 890 17.39 26.20 4.47
C SER A 890 18.73 26.69 5.04
N HIS A 891 19.59 25.76 5.47
CA HIS A 891 20.99 26.05 5.76
C HIS A 891 21.86 25.74 4.56
N ARG A 892 22.41 26.83 4.04
CA ARG A 892 23.43 27.02 3.01
C ARG A 892 24.67 26.12 3.25
N ALA A 893 25.07 25.36 2.22
CA ALA A 893 26.38 24.73 2.13
C ALA A 893 27.50 25.79 1.95
N PRO A 894 28.70 25.59 2.52
CA PRO A 894 29.85 26.41 2.20
C PRO A 894 30.61 25.84 0.99
N SER A 895 30.85 26.69 0.00
CA SER A 895 31.83 26.51 -1.06
C SER A 895 33.25 26.56 -0.50
N MET A 896 34.09 25.60 -0.90
CA MET A 896 35.55 25.76 -0.87
C MET A 896 36.11 25.42 -2.25
N ASN A 897 37.06 26.26 -2.67
CA ASN A 897 37.87 26.17 -3.89
C ASN A 897 38.54 24.82 -4.11
#